data_AF-A0A1B6HR69-F1
#
_entry.id   AF-A0A1B6HR69-F1
#
_cell.length_a   1.000
_cell.length_b   1.000
_cell.length_c   1.000
_cell.angle_alpha   90.00
_cell.angle_beta   90.00
_cell.angle_gamma   90.00
#
_symmetry.space_group_name_H-M   'P 1'
#
loop_
_entity.id
_entity.type
_entity.pdbx_description
1 polymer ?
#
loop_
_entity_poly.entity_id
_entity_poly.type
_entity_poly.pdbx_seq_one_letter_code
_entity_poly.pdbx_strand_id
1 'polypeptide(L)'
;MGVRGLTTFVKSQEKKYLKSYKLHNCKVLLDGNSIASNLFIWSHIESAFGGDYDKFAKYVKEFFKLLLKCEINPLVVFDGGYEMKKLKTVYSRMKDKYKSTRHAQPLFGSVNFPLFMKSVFREVLVELNIPFAQSDFEADDELAALARQLQCPIVSYDSDFYIYDVTYIPLPTVCLEPIPLQNNSLDKNGKPKYYLDCKVYNVDDLINSFGGLDKSMLPLLAVLLGNDYIKRSVFKAFYQHLKIPKGKTNALQRRIKAVIEWLRNETFESAVRKIIGRMKQNRRKYVMKQIKRIIDGYVQCTSILSEYLITPDTTNMLHSINDVSKGESSRINCQVADIVDHIEKNMEFLNDNLEPIEDKISDLEDGFLSKNEEAGSEDSASEQSEDDSDLELKNPKTKEIFNSNQNDEIIENPIPNWLLDIARKGSIQPCVIDILVLNQYIVPPQVEDFNLSSAQFISLKILNATVGLLLGKCDNLVKYWVRTGSHLDWFTVEPIHETASLKFPPCGSILEISESLRRAVILEVVEVDLDLTLLPREWHLFVIALVYWLKNMEEPMVTESHLHTMVMCLVTIFTLDSHIGVHRNRQTFRKKYKNLVNRVIENRCKEKGVQQNLNKCCPSLIENKSEITNPKKELENVSHDDCV
;
A
#
# COMPACT_ATOMS: atom_id res chain seq x y z
N MET A 1 -10.40 -3.40 5.25
CA MET A 1 -9.55 -2.51 6.05
C MET A 1 -10.48 -1.63 6.89
N GLY A 2 -10.04 -1.23 8.08
CA GLY A 2 -10.82 -0.41 9.02
C GLY A 2 -11.88 -1.14 9.87
N VAL A 3 -12.91 -0.39 10.29
CA VAL A 3 -14.01 -0.86 11.15
C VAL A 3 -14.78 -2.07 10.58
N ARG A 4 -14.72 -3.18 11.33
CA ARG A 4 -15.25 -4.47 10.88
C ARG A 4 -16.76 -4.46 10.63
N GLY A 5 -17.16 -4.77 9.39
CA GLY A 5 -18.55 -5.01 8.99
C GLY A 5 -19.34 -3.78 8.56
N LEU A 6 -18.74 -2.59 8.65
CA LEU A 6 -19.42 -1.32 8.39
C LEU A 6 -19.68 -1.10 6.90
N THR A 7 -18.73 -1.45 6.02
CA THR A 7 -18.94 -1.43 4.55
C THR A 7 -20.15 -2.28 4.14
N THR A 8 -20.24 -3.52 4.65
CA THR A 8 -21.38 -4.40 4.39
C THR A 8 -22.68 -3.84 4.96
N PHE A 9 -22.60 -3.18 6.13
CA PHE A 9 -23.75 -2.54 6.78
C PHE A 9 -24.33 -1.43 5.92
N VAL A 10 -23.50 -0.49 5.49
CA VAL A 10 -23.90 0.62 4.63
C VAL A 10 -24.42 0.11 3.28
N LYS A 11 -23.70 -0.82 2.65
CA LYS A 11 -24.09 -1.40 1.36
C LYS A 11 -25.44 -2.15 1.43
N SER A 12 -25.73 -2.84 2.53
CA SER A 12 -26.98 -3.59 2.69
C SER A 12 -28.23 -2.70 2.70
N GLN A 13 -28.06 -1.40 3.00
CA GLN A 13 -29.12 -0.40 3.02
C GLN A 13 -28.69 0.83 2.22
N GLU A 14 -28.05 0.59 1.07
CA GLU A 14 -27.45 1.62 0.23
C GLU A 14 -28.39 2.80 -0.05
N LYS A 15 -29.66 2.55 -0.39
CA LYS A 15 -30.65 3.62 -0.64
C LYS A 15 -30.88 4.56 0.55
N LYS A 16 -30.58 4.11 1.77
CA LYS A 16 -30.76 4.88 3.01
C LYS A 16 -29.53 5.75 3.32
N TYR A 17 -28.33 5.23 3.03
CA TYR A 17 -27.07 5.81 3.50
C TYR A 17 -26.22 6.44 2.40
N LEU A 18 -26.47 6.09 1.14
CA LEU A 18 -25.70 6.53 0.00
C LEU A 18 -26.59 7.33 -0.95
N LYS A 19 -26.14 8.54 -1.28
CA LYS A 19 -26.84 9.46 -2.19
C LYS A 19 -26.13 9.52 -3.53
N SER A 20 -26.86 9.54 -4.63
CA SER A 20 -26.29 9.77 -5.95
C SER A 20 -25.59 11.13 -6.01
N TYR A 21 -24.41 11.16 -6.61
CA TYR A 21 -23.58 12.35 -6.71
C TYR A 21 -22.88 12.40 -8.07
N LYS A 22 -22.90 13.58 -8.70
CA LYS A 22 -22.22 13.82 -9.97
C LYS A 22 -20.86 14.45 -9.68
N LEU A 23 -19.81 13.64 -9.73
CA LEU A 23 -18.46 14.08 -9.42
C LEU A 23 -17.84 14.80 -10.62
N HIS A 24 -17.69 16.12 -10.51
CA HIS A 24 -17.01 16.97 -11.49
C HIS A 24 -16.60 18.31 -10.85
N ASN A 25 -15.68 19.05 -11.49
CA ASN A 25 -15.29 20.43 -11.11
C ASN A 25 -15.05 20.64 -9.60
N CYS A 26 -14.31 19.72 -8.96
CA CYS A 26 -14.03 19.79 -7.53
C CYS A 26 -12.66 19.17 -7.21
N LYS A 27 -12.14 19.50 -6.03
CA LYS A 27 -11.01 18.77 -5.45
C LYS A 27 -11.51 17.44 -4.89
N VAL A 28 -10.66 16.42 -4.93
CA VAL A 28 -10.94 15.11 -4.34
C VAL A 28 -9.67 14.59 -3.69
N LEU A 29 -9.78 14.15 -2.44
CA LEU A 29 -8.69 13.42 -1.76
C LEU A 29 -8.79 11.94 -2.07
N LEU A 30 -7.68 11.35 -2.47
CA LEU A 30 -7.57 9.94 -2.81
C LEU A 30 -6.64 9.24 -1.80
N ASP A 31 -7.13 8.15 -1.22
CA ASP A 31 -6.30 7.21 -0.46
C ASP A 31 -5.42 6.42 -1.43
N GLY A 32 -4.15 6.82 -1.57
CA GLY A 32 -3.23 6.30 -2.57
C GLY A 32 -2.99 4.80 -2.46
N ASN A 33 -2.91 4.26 -1.23
CA ASN A 33 -2.68 2.82 -1.02
C ASN A 33 -3.90 2.00 -1.46
N SER A 34 -5.10 2.48 -1.11
CA SER A 34 -6.36 1.83 -1.48
C SER A 34 -6.65 1.95 -2.97
N ILE A 35 -6.51 3.15 -3.56
CA ILE A 35 -6.69 3.36 -5.00
C ILE A 35 -5.72 2.50 -5.81
N ALA A 36 -4.41 2.52 -5.51
CA ALA A 36 -3.42 1.75 -6.26
C ALA A 36 -3.72 0.25 -6.26
N SER A 37 -4.09 -0.30 -5.10
CA SER A 37 -4.44 -1.72 -4.96
C SER A 37 -5.69 -2.08 -5.75
N ASN A 38 -6.74 -1.25 -5.71
CA ASN A 38 -7.98 -1.50 -6.45
C ASN A 38 -7.79 -1.37 -7.96
N LEU A 39 -7.05 -0.35 -8.43
CA LEU A 39 -6.74 -0.22 -9.86
C LEU A 39 -5.95 -1.44 -10.37
N PHE A 40 -5.04 -1.99 -9.56
CA PHE A 40 -4.32 -3.20 -9.95
C PHE A 40 -5.28 -4.38 -10.10
N ILE A 41 -6.18 -4.60 -9.13
CA ILE A 41 -7.21 -5.65 -9.22
C ILE A 41 -8.09 -5.47 -10.47
N TRP A 42 -8.55 -4.25 -10.76
CA TRP A 42 -9.44 -3.96 -11.89
C TRP A 42 -8.74 -3.97 -13.25
N SER A 43 -7.41 -3.83 -13.27
CA SER A 43 -6.63 -3.94 -14.50
C SER A 43 -6.55 -5.37 -15.04
N HIS A 44 -6.89 -6.38 -14.21
CA HIS A 44 -6.77 -7.80 -14.53
C HIS A 44 -5.36 -8.22 -15.01
N ILE A 45 -4.33 -7.50 -14.55
CA ILE A 45 -2.94 -7.84 -14.82
C ILE A 45 -2.56 -9.08 -14.02
N GLU A 46 -1.88 -10.02 -14.70
CA GLU A 46 -1.49 -11.28 -14.11
C GLU A 46 -0.36 -11.07 -13.09
N SER A 47 -0.66 -11.33 -11.82
CA SER A 47 0.29 -11.18 -10.73
C SER A 47 1.42 -12.22 -10.77
N ALA A 48 1.18 -13.38 -11.37
CA ALA A 48 2.16 -14.47 -11.47
C ALA A 48 3.43 -14.09 -12.23
N PHE A 49 3.40 -13.06 -13.08
CA PHE A 49 4.54 -12.61 -13.88
C PHE A 49 5.22 -11.34 -13.36
N GLY A 50 5.02 -11.00 -12.09
CA GLY A 50 5.70 -9.85 -11.48
C GLY A 50 5.08 -8.49 -11.83
N GLY A 51 3.88 -8.46 -12.42
CA GLY A 51 3.00 -7.30 -12.36
C GLY A 51 2.87 -6.41 -13.60
N ASP A 52 3.46 -6.77 -14.75
CA ASP A 52 3.41 -6.04 -16.04
C ASP A 52 3.33 -4.51 -15.85
N TYR A 53 4.38 -3.93 -15.28
CA TYR A 53 4.38 -2.56 -14.79
C TYR A 53 4.04 -1.52 -15.87
N ASP A 54 4.35 -1.78 -17.13
CA ASP A 54 4.00 -0.92 -18.27
C ASP A 54 2.48 -0.86 -18.52
N LYS A 55 1.80 -2.02 -18.46
CA LYS A 55 0.35 -2.12 -18.56
C LYS A 55 -0.32 -1.47 -17.37
N PHE A 56 0.21 -1.69 -16.16
CA PHE A 56 -0.33 -1.07 -14.96
C PHE A 56 -0.19 0.45 -15.03
N ALA A 57 0.98 0.97 -15.40
CA ALA A 57 1.21 2.40 -15.59
C ALA A 57 0.21 3.00 -16.57
N LYS A 58 -0.05 2.32 -17.70
CA LYS A 58 -1.06 2.76 -18.68
C LYS A 58 -2.46 2.81 -18.06
N TYR A 59 -2.85 1.80 -17.30
CA TYR A 59 -4.17 1.76 -16.65
C TYR A 59 -4.35 2.90 -15.63
N VAL A 60 -3.33 3.14 -14.79
CA VAL A 60 -3.31 4.27 -13.84
C VAL A 60 -3.38 5.62 -14.57
N LYS A 61 -2.64 5.78 -15.67
CA LYS A 61 -2.69 7.01 -16.48
C LYS A 61 -4.09 7.30 -17.01
N GLU A 62 -4.77 6.29 -17.54
CA GLU A 62 -6.13 6.46 -18.06
C GLU A 62 -7.14 6.80 -16.95
N PHE A 63 -6.98 6.21 -15.75
CA PHE A 63 -7.78 6.59 -14.58
C PHE A 63 -7.64 8.07 -14.22
N PHE A 64 -6.42 8.59 -14.08
CA PHE A 64 -6.21 10.01 -13.74
C PHE A 64 -6.63 10.95 -14.87
N LYS A 65 -6.38 10.59 -16.13
CA LYS A 65 -6.88 11.37 -17.28
C LYS A 65 -8.41 11.45 -17.29
N LEU A 66 -9.09 10.38 -16.88
CA LEU A 66 -10.55 10.38 -16.74
C LEU A 66 -11.02 11.37 -15.67
N LEU A 67 -10.36 11.41 -14.51
CA LEU A 67 -10.65 12.40 -13.46
C LEU A 67 -10.46 13.83 -13.98
N LEU A 68 -9.30 14.10 -14.59
CA LEU A 68 -8.98 15.42 -15.15
C LEU A 68 -9.95 15.84 -16.26
N LYS A 69 -10.41 14.89 -17.09
CA LYS A 69 -11.45 15.13 -18.12
C LYS A 69 -12.77 15.61 -17.51
N CYS A 70 -13.08 15.22 -16.28
CA CYS A 70 -14.25 15.66 -15.53
C CYS A 70 -13.99 16.92 -14.68
N GLU A 71 -12.89 17.64 -14.94
CA GLU A 71 -12.45 18.80 -14.16
C GLU A 71 -12.25 18.49 -12.66
N ILE A 72 -11.98 17.22 -12.33
CA ILE A 72 -11.66 16.81 -10.96
C ILE A 72 -10.17 17.10 -10.72
N ASN A 73 -9.85 17.74 -9.61
CA ASN A 73 -8.47 17.96 -9.16
C ASN A 73 -8.11 16.97 -8.04
N PRO A 74 -7.50 15.81 -8.38
CA PRO A 74 -7.16 14.79 -7.39
C PRO A 74 -5.92 15.19 -6.58
N LEU A 75 -5.98 14.93 -5.28
CA LEU A 75 -4.88 15.05 -4.33
C LEU A 75 -4.68 13.67 -3.69
N VAL A 76 -3.48 13.10 -3.75
CA VAL A 76 -3.25 11.72 -3.29
C VAL A 76 -2.46 11.70 -1.99
N VAL A 77 -2.90 10.91 -1.00
CA VAL A 77 -2.14 10.70 0.24
C VAL A 77 -1.82 9.21 0.38
N PHE A 78 -0.57 8.88 0.66
CA PHE A 78 -0.11 7.51 0.91
C PHE A 78 0.20 7.27 2.38
N ASP A 79 0.09 6.01 2.82
CA ASP A 79 0.64 5.60 4.10
C ASP A 79 2.18 5.71 4.09
N GLY A 80 2.73 6.13 5.22
CA GLY A 80 4.12 6.09 5.62
C GLY A 80 4.53 4.77 6.26
N GLY A 81 5.30 4.87 7.35
CA GLY A 81 5.76 3.73 8.13
C GLY A 81 4.64 3.06 8.94
N TYR A 82 4.94 1.90 9.50
CA TYR A 82 4.04 1.18 10.38
C TYR A 82 4.08 1.75 11.81
N GLU A 83 2.92 1.83 12.43
CA GLU A 83 2.86 2.08 13.87
C GLU A 83 3.11 0.79 14.66
N MET A 84 3.89 0.88 15.75
CA MET A 84 4.19 -0.25 16.64
C MET A 84 2.95 -1.06 17.05
N LYS A 85 1.81 -0.39 17.29
CA LYS A 85 0.54 -1.01 17.69
C LYS A 85 -0.11 -1.85 16.57
N LYS A 86 0.13 -1.51 15.29
CA LYS A 86 -0.45 -2.20 14.12
C LYS A 86 0.40 -3.37 13.67
N LEU A 87 1.62 -3.54 14.20
CA LEU A 87 2.54 -4.62 13.83
C LEU A 87 1.91 -6.01 13.86
N LYS A 88 1.05 -6.32 14.85
CA LYS A 88 0.34 -7.61 14.88
C LYS A 88 -0.52 -7.84 13.63
N THR A 89 -1.24 -6.81 13.19
CA THR A 89 -2.08 -6.84 11.99
C THR A 89 -1.22 -6.90 10.74
N VAL A 90 -0.10 -6.16 10.71
CA VAL A 90 0.90 -6.19 9.63
C VAL A 90 1.46 -7.60 9.46
N TYR A 91 1.90 -8.25 10.55
CA TYR A 91 2.39 -9.64 10.52
C TYR A 91 1.33 -10.65 10.06
N SER A 92 0.09 -10.52 10.52
CA SER A 92 -1.01 -11.36 10.06
C SER A 92 -1.19 -11.24 8.54
N ARG A 93 -1.32 -10.02 8.04
CA ARG A 93 -1.49 -9.74 6.60
C ARG A 93 -0.30 -10.23 5.78
N MET A 94 0.91 -10.15 6.32
CA MET A 94 2.11 -10.67 5.66
C MET A 94 2.12 -12.20 5.59
N LYS A 95 1.75 -12.90 6.67
CA LYS A 95 1.61 -14.36 6.65
C LYS A 95 0.56 -14.81 5.63
N ASP A 96 -0.56 -14.11 5.54
CA ASP A 96 -1.62 -14.41 4.57
C ASP A 96 -1.14 -14.18 3.13
N LYS A 97 -0.39 -13.10 2.89
CA LYS A 97 0.26 -12.85 1.61
C LYS A 97 1.23 -13.97 1.24
N TYR A 98 2.13 -14.39 2.13
CA TYR A 98 3.05 -15.50 1.84
C TYR A 98 2.30 -16.80 1.48
N LYS A 99 1.23 -17.13 2.21
CA LYS A 99 0.38 -18.29 1.87
C LYS A 99 -0.25 -18.15 0.49
N SER A 100 -0.75 -16.96 0.16
CA SER A 100 -1.36 -16.65 -1.15
C SER A 100 -0.35 -16.70 -2.29
N THR A 101 0.84 -16.13 -2.09
CA THR A 101 1.91 -16.07 -3.09
C THR A 101 2.52 -17.44 -3.38
N ARG A 102 2.60 -18.33 -2.39
CA ARG A 102 3.04 -19.73 -2.58
C ARG A 102 2.17 -20.49 -3.58
N HIS A 103 0.88 -20.16 -3.64
CA HIS A 103 -0.09 -20.79 -4.55
C HIS A 103 -0.38 -19.91 -5.76
N ALA A 104 0.47 -18.93 -6.06
CA ALA A 104 0.33 -18.09 -7.24
C ALA A 104 0.47 -18.95 -8.50
N GLN A 105 -0.58 -18.95 -9.33
CA GLN A 105 -0.60 -19.62 -10.62
C GLN A 105 -1.17 -18.65 -11.66
N PRO A 106 -0.69 -18.70 -12.91
CA PRO A 106 -1.32 -17.95 -13.99
C PRO A 106 -2.81 -18.32 -14.12
N LEU A 107 -3.67 -17.33 -14.42
CA LEU A 107 -5.10 -17.45 -14.72
C LEU A 107 -6.03 -17.89 -13.58
N PHE A 108 -5.53 -18.62 -12.58
CA PHE A 108 -6.33 -19.19 -11.48
C PHE A 108 -5.81 -18.83 -10.08
N GLY A 109 -4.77 -17.99 -9.99
CA GLY A 109 -4.18 -17.57 -8.74
C GLY A 109 -4.93 -16.43 -8.04
N SER A 110 -4.79 -16.36 -6.72
CA SER A 110 -5.15 -15.18 -5.93
C SER A 110 -4.32 -13.96 -6.36
N VAL A 111 -4.90 -12.77 -6.34
CA VAL A 111 -4.21 -11.52 -6.68
C VAL A 111 -3.07 -11.25 -5.69
N ASN A 112 -1.84 -11.26 -6.19
CA ASN A 112 -0.65 -10.84 -5.45
C ASN A 112 -0.21 -9.44 -5.93
N PHE A 113 -0.03 -8.50 -5.02
CA PHE A 113 0.44 -7.16 -5.40
C PHE A 113 1.95 -7.19 -5.68
N PRO A 114 2.38 -6.79 -6.89
CA PRO A 114 3.79 -6.84 -7.28
C PRO A 114 4.60 -5.76 -6.56
N LEU A 115 5.91 -6.00 -6.38
CA LEU A 115 6.79 -5.15 -5.56
C LEU A 115 6.70 -3.67 -5.93
N PHE A 116 6.78 -3.34 -7.22
CA PHE A 116 6.84 -1.95 -7.68
C PHE A 116 5.47 -1.33 -7.97
N MET A 117 4.35 -1.99 -7.64
CA MET A 117 3.01 -1.46 -7.88
C MET A 117 2.85 -0.02 -7.39
N LYS A 118 3.24 0.25 -6.13
CA LYS A 118 3.13 1.58 -5.54
C LYS A 118 4.10 2.59 -6.17
N SER A 119 5.29 2.15 -6.57
CA SER A 119 6.29 3.01 -7.24
C SER A 119 5.80 3.42 -8.62
N VAL A 120 5.31 2.48 -9.42
CA VAL A 120 4.71 2.74 -10.73
C VAL A 120 3.53 3.70 -10.63
N PHE A 121 2.66 3.48 -9.64
CA PHE A 121 1.54 4.39 -9.40
C PHE A 121 2.03 5.83 -9.13
N ARG A 122 3.04 6.00 -8.26
CA ARG A 122 3.65 7.31 -7.95
C ARG A 122 4.35 7.94 -9.16
N GLU A 123 5.09 7.17 -9.94
CA GLU A 123 5.73 7.65 -11.16
C GLU A 123 4.71 8.22 -12.15
N VAL A 124 3.53 7.58 -12.26
CA VAL A 124 2.42 8.10 -13.08
C VAL A 124 1.88 9.42 -12.51
N LEU A 125 1.77 9.57 -11.18
CA LEU A 125 1.35 10.84 -10.58
C LEU A 125 2.34 11.96 -10.93
N VAL A 126 3.65 11.70 -10.83
CA VAL A 126 4.71 12.64 -11.21
C VAL A 126 4.58 13.01 -12.69
N GLU A 127 4.44 12.02 -13.58
CA GLU A 127 4.31 12.26 -15.02
C GLU A 127 3.10 13.13 -15.37
N LEU A 128 1.98 12.95 -14.66
CA LEU A 128 0.74 13.70 -14.86
C LEU A 128 0.66 14.99 -14.03
N ASN A 129 1.70 15.33 -13.27
CA ASN A 129 1.72 16.45 -12.31
C ASN A 129 0.54 16.43 -11.32
N ILE A 130 0.15 15.23 -10.87
CA ILE A 130 -0.86 15.07 -9.82
C ILE A 130 -0.18 15.25 -8.45
N PRO A 131 -0.63 16.21 -7.60
CA PRO A 131 -0.06 16.40 -6.28
C PRO A 131 -0.27 15.18 -5.40
N PHE A 132 0.78 14.76 -4.71
CA PHE A 132 0.69 13.72 -3.70
C PHE A 132 1.62 13.98 -2.53
N ALA A 133 1.25 13.42 -1.38
CA ALA A 133 2.05 13.43 -0.17
C ALA A 133 2.01 12.05 0.49
N GLN A 134 2.98 11.79 1.35
CA GLN A 134 3.04 10.58 2.15
C GLN A 134 2.92 10.96 3.63
N SER A 135 2.05 10.28 4.36
CA SER A 135 1.95 10.41 5.81
C SER A 135 3.22 9.90 6.48
N ASP A 136 3.48 10.32 7.71
CA ASP A 136 4.59 9.77 8.50
C ASP A 136 4.31 8.29 8.84
N PHE A 137 3.05 7.98 9.13
CA PHE A 137 2.54 6.65 9.45
C PHE A 137 1.25 6.35 8.67
N GLU A 138 0.12 6.13 9.33
CA GLU A 138 -1.16 5.88 8.64
C GLU A 138 -1.72 7.16 8.00
N ALA A 139 -2.40 7.03 6.86
CA ALA A 139 -2.95 8.18 6.14
C ALA A 139 -4.40 8.55 6.53
N ASP A 140 -5.11 7.71 7.29
CA ASP A 140 -6.55 7.88 7.54
C ASP A 140 -6.89 9.20 8.26
N ASP A 141 -6.19 9.48 9.37
CA ASP A 141 -6.38 10.70 10.15
C ASP A 141 -5.96 11.95 9.34
N GLU A 142 -4.86 11.86 8.59
CA GLU A 142 -4.37 12.94 7.71
C GLU A 142 -5.37 13.25 6.58
N LEU A 143 -5.91 12.22 5.94
CA LEU A 143 -6.95 12.34 4.91
C LEU A 143 -8.22 13.00 5.49
N ALA A 144 -8.66 12.58 6.68
CA ALA A 144 -9.82 13.16 7.35
C ALA A 144 -9.59 14.63 7.76
N ALA A 145 -8.39 14.98 8.20
CA ALA A 145 -8.01 16.36 8.51
C ALA A 145 -7.97 17.22 7.24
N LEU A 146 -7.30 16.76 6.18
CA LEU A 146 -7.22 17.44 4.89
C LEU A 146 -8.59 17.65 4.24
N ALA A 147 -9.49 16.66 4.32
CA ALA A 147 -10.82 16.76 3.75
C ALA A 147 -11.65 17.86 4.39
N ARG A 148 -11.51 18.05 5.71
CA ARG A 148 -12.14 19.17 6.43
C ARG A 148 -11.51 20.50 6.08
N GLN A 149 -10.18 20.57 6.05
CA GLN A 149 -9.44 21.80 5.72
C GLN A 149 -9.72 22.28 4.29
N LEU A 150 -9.82 21.35 3.33
CA LEU A 150 -10.04 21.64 1.91
C LEU A 150 -11.51 21.59 1.48
N GLN A 151 -12.40 21.18 2.39
CA GLN A 151 -13.83 20.99 2.13
C GLN A 151 -14.10 20.14 0.88
N CYS A 152 -13.41 19.00 0.78
CA CYS A 152 -13.50 18.12 -0.38
C CYS A 152 -13.76 16.65 0.03
N PRO A 153 -14.44 15.87 -0.83
CA PRO A 153 -14.70 14.47 -0.53
C PRO A 153 -13.43 13.61 -0.57
N ILE A 154 -13.44 12.54 0.22
CA ILE A 154 -12.44 11.46 0.19
C ILE A 154 -12.98 10.33 -0.68
N VAL A 155 -12.14 9.78 -1.58
CA VAL A 155 -12.41 8.51 -2.26
C VAL A 155 -11.45 7.46 -1.72
N SER A 156 -12.01 6.41 -1.13
CA SER A 156 -11.28 5.25 -0.60
C SER A 156 -12.19 4.02 -0.62
N TYR A 157 -11.61 2.85 -0.33
CA TYR A 157 -12.32 1.62 0.02
C TYR A 157 -12.32 1.38 1.55
N ASP A 158 -11.64 2.21 2.35
CA ASP A 158 -11.56 2.01 3.79
C ASP A 158 -12.91 2.30 4.48
N SER A 159 -13.23 1.49 5.48
CA SER A 159 -14.44 1.62 6.27
C SER A 159 -14.32 2.61 7.43
N ASP A 160 -13.09 3.02 7.77
CA ASP A 160 -12.87 4.05 8.80
C ASP A 160 -13.51 5.40 8.39
N PHE A 161 -13.57 5.72 7.10
CA PHE A 161 -14.25 6.91 6.55
C PHE A 161 -15.79 6.90 6.68
N TYR A 162 -16.41 5.79 7.08
CA TYR A 162 -17.83 5.81 7.49
C TYR A 162 -18.04 6.36 8.90
N ILE A 163 -16.96 6.43 9.70
CA ILE A 163 -16.97 6.96 11.06
C ILE A 163 -16.58 8.44 11.06
N TYR A 164 -15.50 8.82 10.35
CA TYR A 164 -15.08 10.22 10.28
C TYR A 164 -16.20 11.14 9.79
N ASP A 165 -16.30 12.34 10.39
CA ASP A 165 -17.23 13.39 9.97
C ASP A 165 -16.71 14.12 8.72
N VAL A 166 -16.69 13.39 7.61
CA VAL A 166 -16.22 13.84 6.30
C VAL A 166 -17.14 13.34 5.20
N THR A 167 -17.15 14.02 4.06
CA THR A 167 -17.84 13.53 2.88
C THR A 167 -17.02 12.39 2.27
N TYR A 168 -17.59 11.19 2.25
CA TYR A 168 -16.90 9.98 1.79
C TYR A 168 -17.57 9.43 0.53
N ILE A 169 -16.77 9.11 -0.49
CA ILE A 169 -17.19 8.44 -1.72
C ILE A 169 -16.56 7.04 -1.70
N PRO A 170 -17.34 5.98 -1.42
CA PRO A 170 -16.82 4.62 -1.49
C PRO A 170 -16.42 4.31 -2.94
N LEU A 171 -15.14 3.99 -3.13
CA LEU A 171 -14.51 3.77 -4.43
C LEU A 171 -15.32 2.84 -5.37
N PRO A 172 -15.94 1.73 -4.92
CA PRO A 172 -16.72 0.85 -5.80
C PRO A 172 -17.97 1.48 -6.39
N THR A 173 -18.40 2.62 -5.87
CA THR A 173 -19.58 3.34 -6.36
C THR A 173 -19.24 4.27 -7.51
N VAL A 174 -17.96 4.57 -7.73
CA VAL A 174 -17.51 5.47 -8.80
C VAL A 174 -17.60 4.75 -10.14
N CYS A 175 -18.50 5.21 -11.00
CA CYS A 175 -18.60 4.75 -12.37
C CYS A 175 -17.46 5.36 -13.20
N LEU A 176 -16.54 4.53 -13.69
CA LEU A 176 -15.39 4.95 -14.49
C LEU A 176 -15.74 5.20 -15.97
N GLU A 177 -16.91 5.77 -16.21
CA GLU A 177 -17.39 6.18 -17.53
C GLU A 177 -17.75 7.66 -17.49
N PRO A 178 -17.13 8.51 -18.33
CA PRO A 178 -17.40 9.94 -18.33
C PRO A 178 -18.76 10.22 -18.97
N ILE A 179 -19.70 10.77 -18.19
CA ILE A 179 -21.04 11.11 -18.65
C ILE A 179 -21.10 12.60 -18.99
N PRO A 180 -21.59 13.01 -20.17
CA PRO A 180 -21.67 14.42 -20.53
C PRO A 180 -22.67 15.17 -19.63
N LEU A 181 -22.29 16.37 -19.20
CA LEU A 181 -23.20 17.29 -18.52
C LEU A 181 -24.25 17.80 -19.52
N GLN A 182 -25.53 17.70 -19.15
CA GLN A 182 -26.64 18.26 -19.96
C GLN A 182 -26.57 19.81 -19.97
N ASN A 183 -27.14 20.45 -21.00
CA ASN A 183 -27.30 21.92 -21.18
C ASN A 183 -26.06 22.72 -21.64
N ASN A 184 -25.48 22.43 -22.82
CA ASN A 184 -24.46 23.27 -23.47
C ASN A 184 -23.29 23.73 -22.57
N SER A 185 -22.98 22.97 -21.51
CA SER A 185 -21.82 23.26 -20.65
C SER A 185 -20.57 22.90 -21.43
N LEU A 186 -19.96 23.92 -22.02
CA LEU A 186 -18.70 23.82 -22.73
C LEU A 186 -17.55 24.18 -21.80
N ASP A 187 -16.42 23.50 -21.98
CA ASP A 187 -15.16 23.89 -21.39
C ASP A 187 -14.61 25.18 -22.06
N LYS A 188 -13.47 25.66 -21.58
CA LYS A 188 -12.79 26.85 -22.13
C LYS A 188 -12.43 26.72 -23.62
N ASN A 189 -12.45 25.51 -24.18
CA ASN A 189 -12.10 25.19 -25.55
C ASN A 189 -13.33 24.81 -26.42
N GLY A 190 -14.56 24.98 -25.91
CA GLY A 190 -15.78 24.65 -26.64
C GLY A 190 -16.11 23.16 -26.69
N LYS A 191 -15.54 22.32 -25.82
CA LYS A 191 -15.83 20.87 -25.72
C LYS A 191 -16.87 20.59 -24.62
N PRO A 192 -17.68 19.53 -24.73
CA PRO A 192 -18.63 19.18 -23.68
C PRO A 192 -17.91 18.85 -22.37
N LYS A 193 -18.46 19.34 -21.25
CA LYS A 193 -18.01 18.95 -19.91
C LYS A 193 -18.56 17.58 -19.52
N TYR A 194 -17.82 16.87 -18.66
CA TYR A 194 -18.16 15.52 -18.21
C TYR A 194 -18.20 15.43 -16.68
N TYR A 195 -18.91 14.42 -16.17
CA TYR A 195 -18.90 14.03 -14.77
C TYR A 195 -18.78 12.51 -14.63
N LEU A 196 -18.36 12.04 -13.46
CA LEU A 196 -18.45 10.64 -13.06
C LEU A 196 -19.64 10.46 -12.14
N ASP A 197 -20.52 9.51 -12.45
CA ASP A 197 -21.61 9.15 -11.53
C ASP A 197 -21.03 8.34 -10.38
N CYS A 198 -21.35 8.72 -9.14
CA CYS A 198 -20.94 7.96 -7.97
C CYS A 198 -21.97 8.08 -6.85
N LYS A 199 -21.68 7.46 -5.71
CA LYS A 199 -22.48 7.65 -4.50
C LYS A 199 -21.64 8.23 -3.38
N VAL A 200 -22.27 9.11 -2.62
CA VAL A 200 -21.65 9.81 -1.49
C VAL A 200 -22.32 9.40 -0.19
N TYR A 201 -21.51 9.26 0.84
CA TYR A 201 -21.87 9.01 2.23
C TYR A 201 -21.54 10.25 3.07
N ASN A 202 -22.45 10.61 3.97
CA ASN A 202 -22.16 11.52 5.07
C ASN A 202 -22.64 10.86 6.37
N VAL A 203 -21.88 11.02 7.45
CA VAL A 203 -22.18 10.34 8.73
C VAL A 203 -23.52 10.76 9.32
N ASP A 204 -23.99 11.98 9.01
CA ASP A 204 -25.32 12.48 9.38
C ASP A 204 -26.45 11.58 8.87
N ASP A 205 -26.29 11.00 7.67
CA ASP A 205 -27.30 10.10 7.11
C ASP A 205 -27.39 8.80 7.90
N LEU A 206 -26.29 8.31 8.47
CA LEU A 206 -26.27 7.15 9.37
C LEU A 206 -26.92 7.51 10.71
N ILE A 207 -26.48 8.60 11.34
CA ILE A 207 -26.91 9.04 12.66
C ILE A 207 -28.42 9.34 12.71
N ASN A 208 -28.92 10.10 11.74
CA ASN A 208 -30.34 10.48 11.67
C ASN A 208 -31.23 9.26 11.43
N SER A 209 -30.70 8.28 10.71
CA SER A 209 -31.33 6.99 10.44
C SER A 209 -31.68 6.19 11.70
N PHE A 210 -30.97 6.44 12.80
CA PHE A 210 -31.17 5.82 14.11
C PHE A 210 -31.88 6.76 15.11
N GLY A 211 -32.40 7.88 14.64
CA GLY A 211 -33.14 8.85 15.46
C GLY A 211 -32.26 9.79 16.28
N GLY A 212 -31.03 10.05 15.82
CA GLY A 212 -30.13 11.07 16.39
C GLY A 212 -29.15 10.52 17.42
N LEU A 213 -28.15 9.76 16.96
CA LEU A 213 -26.93 9.48 17.73
C LEU A 213 -26.00 10.70 17.72
N ASP A 214 -25.50 11.14 18.87
CA ASP A 214 -24.56 12.27 18.92
C ASP A 214 -23.23 11.94 18.20
N LYS A 215 -22.70 12.89 17.40
CA LYS A 215 -21.44 12.69 16.64
C LYS A 215 -20.24 12.39 17.55
N SER A 216 -20.24 12.86 18.79
CA SER A 216 -19.20 12.54 19.78
C SER A 216 -19.09 11.05 20.08
N MET A 217 -20.13 10.25 19.79
CA MET A 217 -20.15 8.80 20.03
C MET A 217 -19.46 7.99 18.93
N LEU A 218 -19.16 8.58 17.78
CA LEU A 218 -18.61 7.89 16.62
C LEU A 218 -17.24 7.21 16.90
N PRO A 219 -16.29 7.84 17.61
CA PRO A 219 -15.07 7.18 18.05
C PRO A 219 -15.34 5.90 18.88
N LEU A 220 -16.29 5.96 19.82
CA LEU A 220 -16.65 4.80 20.65
C LEU A 220 -17.35 3.71 19.83
N LEU A 221 -18.16 4.09 18.85
CA LEU A 221 -18.75 3.13 17.91
C LEU A 221 -17.65 2.35 17.18
N ALA A 222 -16.62 3.04 16.65
CA ALA A 222 -15.49 2.40 15.99
C ALA A 222 -14.73 1.44 16.93
N VAL A 223 -14.44 1.87 18.16
CA VAL A 223 -13.80 1.07 19.21
C VAL A 223 -14.58 -0.22 19.46
N LEU A 224 -15.88 -0.12 19.70
CA LEU A 224 -16.70 -1.27 20.07
C LEU A 224 -16.75 -2.28 18.92
N LEU A 225 -17.10 -1.84 17.71
CA LEU A 225 -17.20 -2.71 16.54
C LEU A 225 -15.90 -3.45 16.21
N GLY A 226 -14.78 -2.86 16.64
CA GLY A 226 -13.43 -3.37 16.44
C GLY A 226 -12.84 -2.80 15.16
N ASN A 227 -11.63 -2.26 15.30
CA ASN A 227 -10.86 -1.63 14.24
C ASN A 227 -9.45 -2.24 14.19
N ASP A 228 -8.55 -1.59 13.45
CA ASP A 228 -7.17 -2.07 13.25
C ASP A 228 -6.33 -2.07 14.54
N TYR A 229 -6.76 -1.37 15.61
CA TYR A 229 -6.05 -1.25 16.89
C TYR A 229 -6.63 -2.12 18.01
N ILE A 230 -7.96 -2.30 18.04
CA ILE A 230 -8.64 -3.07 19.09
C ILE A 230 -9.56 -4.12 18.51
N LYS A 231 -9.30 -5.40 18.86
CA LYS A 231 -10.14 -6.52 18.46
C LYS A 231 -11.48 -6.46 19.19
N ARG A 232 -12.56 -6.72 18.45
CA ARG A 232 -13.93 -6.85 19.00
C ARG A 232 -14.04 -7.82 20.19
N SER A 233 -13.25 -8.89 20.21
CA SER A 233 -13.27 -9.90 21.29
C SER A 233 -12.92 -9.32 22.67
N VAL A 234 -12.22 -8.18 22.70
CA VAL A 234 -11.92 -7.43 23.92
C VAL A 234 -13.19 -7.03 24.66
N PHE A 235 -14.29 -6.78 23.94
CA PHE A 235 -15.58 -6.35 24.47
C PHE A 235 -16.60 -7.48 24.64
N LYS A 236 -16.18 -8.76 24.67
CA LYS A 236 -17.09 -9.92 24.80
C LYS A 236 -18.03 -9.80 26.01
N ALA A 237 -17.51 -9.40 27.17
CA ALA A 237 -18.31 -9.21 28.39
C ALA A 237 -19.39 -8.13 28.19
N PHE A 238 -19.03 -6.99 27.60
CA PHE A 238 -20.00 -5.95 27.25
C PHE A 238 -21.11 -6.49 26.33
N TYR A 239 -20.75 -7.26 25.31
CA TYR A 239 -21.71 -7.82 24.35
C TYR A 239 -22.68 -8.85 24.94
N GLN A 240 -22.30 -9.59 25.98
CA GLN A 240 -23.17 -10.58 26.63
C GLN A 240 -24.39 -9.93 27.27
N HIS A 241 -24.28 -8.67 27.71
CA HIS A 241 -25.37 -7.93 28.33
C HIS A 241 -26.11 -6.99 27.37
N LEU A 242 -25.63 -6.88 26.12
CA LEU A 242 -26.30 -6.09 25.10
C LEU A 242 -27.49 -6.88 24.55
N LYS A 243 -28.67 -6.26 24.53
CA LYS A 243 -29.87 -6.87 23.93
C LYS A 243 -29.74 -6.87 22.41
N ILE A 244 -29.09 -7.89 21.86
CA ILE A 244 -28.97 -8.07 20.40
C ILE A 244 -30.29 -8.64 19.86
N PRO A 245 -30.98 -7.96 18.94
CA PRO A 245 -32.21 -8.47 18.34
C PRO A 245 -31.99 -9.85 17.71
N LYS A 246 -32.94 -10.77 17.87
CA LYS A 246 -32.98 -12.03 17.11
C LYS A 246 -33.55 -11.75 15.71
N GLY A 247 -33.01 -12.36 14.67
CA GLY A 247 -33.51 -12.16 13.31
C GLY A 247 -32.65 -12.85 12.25
N LYS A 248 -33.19 -12.90 11.02
CA LYS A 248 -32.58 -13.57 9.85
C LYS A 248 -31.34 -12.87 9.30
N THR A 249 -31.14 -11.59 9.61
CA THR A 249 -29.96 -10.83 9.15
C THR A 249 -28.69 -11.28 9.87
N ASN A 250 -27.54 -11.19 9.20
CA ASN A 250 -26.23 -11.54 9.74
C ASN A 250 -26.00 -11.00 11.17
N ALA A 251 -25.43 -11.83 12.06
CA ALA A 251 -25.20 -11.49 13.47
C ALA A 251 -24.36 -10.21 13.66
N LEU A 252 -23.39 -9.94 12.78
CA LEU A 252 -22.58 -8.73 12.80
C LEU A 252 -23.43 -7.49 12.55
N GLN A 253 -24.35 -7.57 11.59
CA GLN A 253 -25.25 -6.47 11.21
C GLN A 253 -26.24 -6.14 12.34
N ARG A 254 -26.77 -7.17 12.99
CA ARG A 254 -27.65 -7.01 14.17
C ARG A 254 -26.90 -6.39 15.35
N ARG A 255 -25.63 -6.76 15.54
CA ARG A 255 -24.78 -6.18 16.58
C ARG A 255 -24.51 -4.70 16.34
N ILE A 256 -24.17 -4.30 15.10
CA ILE A 256 -23.96 -2.87 14.77
C ILE A 256 -25.18 -2.04 15.17
N LYS A 257 -26.40 -2.48 14.80
CA LYS A 257 -27.64 -1.81 15.20
C LYS A 257 -27.79 -1.73 16.72
N ALA A 258 -27.53 -2.83 17.43
CA ALA A 258 -27.66 -2.88 18.88
C ALA A 258 -26.66 -1.95 19.59
N VAL A 259 -25.42 -1.83 19.08
CA VAL A 259 -24.42 -0.91 19.63
C VAL A 259 -24.85 0.54 19.41
N ILE A 260 -25.31 0.89 18.20
CA ILE A 260 -25.77 2.24 17.89
C ILE A 260 -26.97 2.63 18.77
N GLU A 261 -27.95 1.74 18.91
CA GLU A 261 -29.13 1.99 19.76
C GLU A 261 -28.76 2.12 21.24
N TRP A 262 -27.76 1.37 21.71
CA TRP A 262 -27.25 1.52 23.06
C TRP A 262 -26.54 2.86 23.25
N LEU A 263 -25.60 3.23 22.37
CA LEU A 263 -24.86 4.49 22.44
C LEU A 263 -25.76 5.72 22.39
N ARG A 264 -26.86 5.64 21.64
CA ARG A 264 -27.86 6.72 21.55
C ARG A 264 -28.48 7.08 22.90
N ASN A 265 -28.56 6.13 23.82
CA ASN A 265 -29.18 6.33 25.14
C ASN A 265 -28.15 6.65 26.24
N GLU A 266 -26.91 6.96 25.87
CA GLU A 266 -25.81 7.23 26.79
C GLU A 266 -25.21 8.61 26.53
N THR A 267 -24.53 9.17 27.53
CA THR A 267 -23.54 10.24 27.32
C THR A 267 -22.16 9.63 27.10
N PHE A 268 -21.24 10.37 26.49
CA PHE A 268 -19.90 9.86 26.17
C PHE A 268 -19.21 9.29 27.43
N GLU A 269 -19.24 10.07 28.51
CA GLU A 269 -18.67 9.69 29.81
C GLU A 269 -19.36 8.45 30.40
N SER A 270 -20.70 8.36 30.31
CA SER A 270 -21.46 7.20 30.79
C SER A 270 -21.14 5.94 30.00
N ALA A 271 -21.03 6.06 28.68
CA ALA A 271 -20.68 4.96 27.80
C ALA A 271 -19.28 4.42 28.15
N VAL A 272 -18.27 5.29 28.24
CA VAL A 272 -16.90 4.89 28.63
C VAL A 272 -16.90 4.18 29.98
N ARG A 273 -17.55 4.75 31.00
CA ARG A 273 -17.61 4.16 32.35
C ARG A 273 -18.25 2.77 32.34
N LYS A 274 -19.36 2.59 31.61
CA LYS A 274 -20.07 1.31 31.49
C LYS A 274 -19.29 0.27 30.70
N ILE A 275 -18.54 0.68 29.68
CA ILE A 275 -17.66 -0.20 28.91
C ILE A 275 -16.52 -0.68 29.80
N ILE A 276 -15.80 0.23 30.43
CA ILE A 276 -14.62 -0.07 31.26
C ILE A 276 -14.99 -0.83 32.54
N GLY A 277 -16.10 -0.47 33.19
CA GLY A 277 -16.57 -1.12 34.42
C GLY A 277 -16.83 -2.62 34.26
N ARG A 278 -17.15 -3.08 33.04
CA ARG A 278 -17.41 -4.49 32.71
C ARG A 278 -16.15 -5.28 32.36
N MET A 279 -14.98 -4.68 32.52
CA MET A 279 -13.69 -5.28 32.16
C MET A 279 -12.82 -5.47 33.40
N LYS A 280 -11.98 -6.51 33.38
CA LYS A 280 -10.96 -6.77 34.42
C LYS A 280 -9.99 -5.59 34.54
N GLN A 281 -9.56 -5.28 35.76
CA GLN A 281 -8.72 -4.12 36.11
C GLN A 281 -7.51 -3.95 35.18
N ASN A 282 -6.78 -5.05 34.94
CA ASN A 282 -5.59 -5.10 34.09
C ASN A 282 -5.84 -4.72 32.61
N ARG A 283 -7.07 -4.83 32.11
CA ARG A 283 -7.43 -4.44 30.74
C ARG A 283 -7.93 -3.00 30.63
N ARG A 284 -8.36 -2.38 31.74
CA ARG A 284 -8.97 -1.04 31.74
C ARG A 284 -8.01 0.02 31.21
N LYS A 285 -6.77 0.05 31.72
CA LYS A 285 -5.73 0.99 31.29
C LYS A 285 -5.43 0.87 29.78
N TYR A 286 -5.27 -0.35 29.28
CA TYR A 286 -5.04 -0.60 27.85
C TYR A 286 -6.18 -0.05 26.98
N VAL A 287 -7.43 -0.37 27.31
CA VAL A 287 -8.59 0.06 26.52
C VAL A 287 -8.76 1.58 26.57
N MET A 288 -8.56 2.20 27.73
CA MET A 288 -8.62 3.65 27.86
C MET A 288 -7.60 4.36 26.96
N LYS A 289 -6.35 3.87 26.95
CA LYS A 289 -5.30 4.37 26.05
C LYS A 289 -5.68 4.20 24.57
N GLN A 290 -6.38 3.12 24.19
CA GLN A 290 -6.87 2.95 22.81
C GLN A 290 -8.02 3.91 22.49
N ILE A 291 -8.98 4.10 23.40
CA ILE A 291 -10.11 5.01 23.23
C ILE A 291 -9.61 6.43 22.99
N LYS A 292 -8.70 6.93 23.84
CA LYS A 292 -8.09 8.26 23.73
C LYS A 292 -7.45 8.49 22.37
N ARG A 293 -6.60 7.57 21.93
CA ARG A 293 -5.93 7.68 20.63
C ARG A 293 -6.88 7.74 19.43
N ILE A 294 -7.96 6.95 19.46
CA ILE A 294 -8.96 6.96 18.37
C ILE A 294 -9.71 8.30 18.36
N ILE A 295 -9.93 8.89 19.53
CA ILE A 295 -10.53 10.22 19.66
C ILE A 295 -9.56 11.28 19.14
N ASP A 296 -8.28 11.22 19.52
CA ASP A 296 -7.27 12.19 19.06
C ASP A 296 -7.23 12.26 17.52
N GLY A 297 -7.19 11.11 16.84
CA GLY A 297 -7.24 11.03 15.38
C GLY A 297 -8.55 11.55 14.78
N TYR A 298 -9.69 11.18 15.38
CA TYR A 298 -11.01 11.67 14.97
C TYR A 298 -11.13 13.20 15.06
N VAL A 299 -10.61 13.77 16.14
CA VAL A 299 -10.65 15.20 16.44
C VAL A 299 -9.70 16.01 15.53
N GLN A 300 -8.72 15.38 14.87
CA GLN A 300 -7.49 16.02 14.39
C GLN A 300 -7.56 17.38 13.64
N CYS A 301 -8.49 17.75 12.78
CA CYS A 301 -8.65 19.08 12.15
C CYS A 301 -7.53 19.63 11.23
N THR A 302 -6.24 19.42 11.50
CA THR A 302 -5.13 19.99 10.70
C THR A 302 -4.13 18.93 10.28
N SER A 303 -3.59 19.10 9.07
CA SER A 303 -2.58 18.22 8.49
C SER A 303 -1.42 19.05 7.95
N ILE A 304 -0.20 18.67 8.33
CA ILE A 304 1.03 19.23 7.78
C ILE A 304 1.20 18.89 6.29
N LEU A 305 0.58 17.80 5.82
CA LEU A 305 0.66 17.38 4.42
C LEU A 305 0.00 18.38 3.46
N SER A 306 -0.80 19.31 3.98
CA SER A 306 -1.36 20.41 3.17
C SER A 306 -0.27 21.25 2.49
N GLU A 307 0.89 21.41 3.13
CA GLU A 307 2.06 22.13 2.58
C GLU A 307 2.70 21.41 1.37
N TYR A 308 2.49 20.09 1.27
CA TYR A 308 3.07 19.23 0.24
C TYR A 308 2.10 19.02 -0.94
N LEU A 309 0.80 19.20 -0.70
CA LEU A 309 -0.26 19.00 -1.69
C LEU A 309 -0.71 20.28 -2.39
N ILE A 310 -0.50 21.45 -1.77
CA ILE A 310 -1.04 22.74 -2.21
C ILE A 310 0.11 23.59 -2.74
N THR A 311 0.11 23.92 -4.03
CA THR A 311 1.12 24.81 -4.62
C THR A 311 0.84 26.29 -4.27
N PRO A 312 1.85 27.18 -4.37
CA PRO A 312 1.72 28.60 -4.02
C PRO A 312 0.63 29.38 -4.78
N ASP A 313 0.17 28.90 -5.94
CA ASP A 313 -0.93 29.53 -6.68
C ASP A 313 -2.29 29.38 -5.98
N THR A 314 -2.40 28.47 -5.00
CA THR A 314 -3.64 28.19 -4.25
C THR A 314 -3.71 28.88 -2.88
N THR A 315 -2.62 29.47 -2.39
CA THR A 315 -2.53 30.07 -1.04
C THR A 315 -3.41 31.31 -0.87
N ASN A 316 -3.64 32.05 -1.97
CA ASN A 316 -4.48 33.26 -1.96
C ASN A 316 -5.98 32.98 -1.76
N MET A 317 -6.46 31.74 -1.91
CA MET A 317 -7.85 31.37 -1.56
C MET A 317 -8.01 30.88 -0.12
N LEU A 318 -6.96 30.39 0.54
CA LEU A 318 -7.05 29.76 1.86
C LEU A 318 -7.02 30.77 3.02
N HIS A 319 -6.36 31.92 2.85
CA HIS A 319 -6.34 32.97 3.88
C HIS A 319 -7.72 33.58 4.17
N SER A 320 -8.73 33.39 3.30
CA SER A 320 -10.10 33.87 3.53
C SER A 320 -11.05 32.80 4.10
N ILE A 321 -10.66 31.52 4.15
CA ILE A 321 -11.53 30.41 4.60
C ILE A 321 -11.23 30.00 6.05
N ASN A 322 -10.00 30.25 6.54
CA ASN A 322 -9.56 29.85 7.88
C ASN A 322 -10.28 30.54 9.06
N ASP A 323 -11.12 31.56 8.80
CA ASP A 323 -11.86 32.30 9.84
C ASP A 323 -13.34 31.91 9.99
N VAL A 324 -13.94 31.15 9.07
CA VAL A 324 -15.41 30.98 9.05
C VAL A 324 -15.91 29.56 9.39
N SER A 325 -15.09 28.50 9.28
CA SER A 325 -15.53 27.11 9.52
C SER A 325 -15.15 26.51 10.89
N LYS A 326 -14.42 27.25 11.74
CA LYS A 326 -13.90 26.79 13.05
C LYS A 326 -14.95 26.68 14.18
N GLY A 327 -16.25 26.79 13.90
CA GLY A 327 -17.26 27.10 14.92
C GLY A 327 -17.80 25.92 15.75
N GLU A 328 -18.26 24.84 15.10
CA GLU A 328 -19.12 23.85 15.76
C GLU A 328 -18.51 22.44 15.87
N SER A 329 -17.97 21.88 14.78
CA SER A 329 -17.35 20.53 14.81
C SER A 329 -16.06 20.51 15.66
N SER A 330 -15.26 21.57 15.64
CA SER A 330 -14.06 21.73 16.49
C SER A 330 -14.40 21.80 17.98
N ARG A 331 -15.48 22.49 18.36
CA ARG A 331 -15.88 22.66 19.78
C ARG A 331 -16.36 21.36 20.41
N ILE A 332 -17.16 20.57 19.68
CA ILE A 332 -17.63 19.26 20.14
C ILE A 332 -16.44 18.29 20.27
N ASN A 333 -15.54 18.30 19.29
CA ASN A 333 -14.38 17.43 19.24
C ASN A 333 -13.37 17.71 20.37
N CYS A 334 -13.11 18.98 20.71
CA CYS A 334 -12.27 19.35 21.86
C CYS A 334 -12.88 18.92 23.21
N GLN A 335 -14.21 19.04 23.38
CA GLN A 335 -14.89 18.62 24.62
C GLN A 335 -14.75 17.11 24.89
N VAL A 336 -14.76 16.27 23.85
CA VAL A 336 -14.61 14.81 24.00
C VAL A 336 -13.21 14.43 24.45
N ALA A 337 -12.17 15.06 23.89
CA ALA A 337 -10.78 14.84 24.30
C ALA A 337 -10.59 15.24 25.78
N ASP A 338 -11.10 16.40 26.19
CA ASP A 338 -11.04 16.88 27.57
C ASP A 338 -11.75 15.94 28.57
N ILE A 339 -12.91 15.39 28.18
CA ILE A 339 -13.66 14.42 28.99
C ILE A 339 -12.85 13.13 29.18
N VAL A 340 -12.20 12.64 28.13
CA VAL A 340 -11.39 11.41 28.19
C VAL A 340 -10.20 11.59 29.11
N ASP A 341 -9.52 12.74 29.01
CA ASP A 341 -8.42 13.10 29.90
C ASP A 341 -8.87 13.19 31.36
N HIS A 342 -10.06 13.74 31.61
CA HIS A 342 -10.64 13.79 32.94
C HIS A 342 -10.97 12.39 33.48
N ILE A 343 -11.58 11.52 32.66
CA ILE A 343 -11.89 10.12 33.06
C ILE A 343 -10.61 9.34 33.33
N GLU A 344 -9.55 9.53 32.53
CA GLU A 344 -8.27 8.86 32.71
C GLU A 344 -7.63 9.23 34.05
N LYS A 345 -7.55 10.53 34.35
CA LYS A 345 -7.07 11.04 35.65
C LYS A 345 -7.89 10.51 36.82
N ASN A 346 -9.21 10.44 36.67
CA ASN A 346 -10.09 9.88 37.70
C ASN A 346 -9.97 8.35 37.82
N MET A 347 -9.59 7.64 36.76
CA MET A 347 -9.35 6.19 36.79
C MET A 347 -8.01 5.80 37.41
N GLU A 348 -7.00 6.67 37.33
CA GLU A 348 -5.80 6.54 38.16
C GLU A 348 -6.17 6.64 39.64
N PHE A 349 -7.04 7.58 40.00
CA PHE A 349 -7.54 7.75 41.38
C PHE A 349 -8.49 6.63 41.86
N LEU A 350 -9.29 6.04 40.97
CA LEU A 350 -10.23 4.94 41.28
C LEU A 350 -9.52 3.58 41.41
N ASN A 351 -8.38 3.36 40.75
CA ASN A 351 -7.60 2.13 40.92
C ASN A 351 -7.02 2.01 42.35
N ASP A 352 -6.88 3.12 43.06
CA ASP A 352 -6.42 3.15 44.45
C ASP A 352 -7.56 3.00 45.47
N ASN A 353 -8.84 3.10 45.06
CA ASN A 353 -9.99 3.20 45.97
C ASN A 353 -11.19 2.28 45.64
N LEU A 354 -11.07 1.34 44.71
CA LEU A 354 -12.13 0.37 44.43
C LEU A 354 -11.88 -0.96 45.15
N GLU A 355 -12.67 -1.25 46.18
CA GLU A 355 -12.78 -2.61 46.71
C GLU A 355 -13.29 -3.57 45.62
N PRO A 356 -12.79 -4.82 45.58
CA PRO A 356 -13.23 -5.81 44.61
C PRO A 356 -14.72 -6.07 44.79
N ILE A 357 -15.52 -5.87 43.74
CA ILE A 357 -16.86 -6.45 43.68
C ILE A 357 -16.66 -7.94 43.38
N GLU A 358 -16.76 -8.78 44.42
CA GLU A 358 -16.85 -10.23 44.27
C GLU A 358 -18.15 -10.58 43.54
N ASP A 359 -18.04 -10.96 42.27
CA ASP A 359 -19.05 -11.81 41.63
C ASP A 359 -18.43 -13.19 41.38
N LYS A 360 -18.92 -14.17 42.14
CA LYS A 360 -18.64 -15.60 42.00
C LYS A 360 -19.09 -16.07 40.61
N ILE A 361 -18.16 -16.22 39.68
CA ILE A 361 -18.30 -17.14 38.55
C ILE A 361 -17.13 -18.09 38.63
N SER A 362 -17.46 -19.33 38.97
CA SER A 362 -16.54 -20.46 39.10
C SER A 362 -15.77 -20.69 37.81
N ASP A 363 -14.45 -20.77 37.96
CA ASP A 363 -13.55 -21.34 36.97
C ASP A 363 -13.98 -22.78 36.66
N LEU A 364 -14.29 -23.05 35.40
CA LEU A 364 -14.22 -24.38 34.80
C LEU A 364 -13.52 -24.24 33.45
N GLU A 365 -12.21 -24.46 33.48
CA GLU A 365 -11.55 -25.19 32.40
C GLU A 365 -12.10 -26.63 32.42
N ASP A 366 -12.68 -27.09 31.31
CA ASP A 366 -12.23 -28.33 30.67
C ASP A 366 -13.03 -28.61 29.39
N GLY A 367 -12.35 -29.22 28.43
CA GLY A 367 -12.95 -29.69 27.19
C GLY A 367 -13.84 -30.92 27.41
N PHE A 368 -14.78 -31.15 26.50
CA PHE A 368 -15.17 -32.51 26.12
C PHE A 368 -15.86 -32.52 24.75
N LEU A 369 -15.43 -33.47 23.92
CA LEU A 369 -16.01 -33.88 22.65
C LEU A 369 -17.41 -34.48 22.83
N SER A 370 -18.31 -34.23 21.87
CA SER A 370 -19.35 -35.19 21.50
C SER A 370 -19.71 -35.05 20.02
N LYS A 371 -19.74 -36.20 19.34
CA LYS A 371 -20.03 -36.43 17.92
C LYS A 371 -21.54 -36.42 17.65
N ASN A 372 -21.90 -36.07 16.40
CA ASN A 372 -22.97 -36.54 15.49
C ASN A 372 -24.36 -36.88 16.09
N GLU A 373 -25.49 -36.47 15.52
CA GLU A 373 -25.98 -36.82 14.17
C GLU A 373 -27.05 -35.83 13.65
N GLU A 374 -26.98 -35.56 12.33
CA GLU A 374 -28.05 -35.52 11.29
C GLU A 374 -29.36 -34.72 11.51
N ALA A 375 -29.99 -34.03 10.55
CA ALA A 375 -29.77 -33.74 9.13
C ALA A 375 -30.75 -32.60 8.72
N GLY A 376 -30.45 -31.84 7.67
CA GLY A 376 -31.47 -31.02 6.97
C GLY A 376 -31.01 -29.70 6.34
N SER A 377 -30.53 -29.81 5.09
CA SER A 377 -30.59 -28.85 3.97
C SER A 377 -29.94 -27.45 4.06
N GLU A 378 -28.82 -27.35 3.32
CA GLU A 378 -28.49 -26.35 2.28
C GLU A 378 -28.80 -24.87 2.55
N ASP A 379 -27.75 -24.07 2.76
CA ASP A 379 -27.37 -23.06 1.76
C ASP A 379 -25.96 -22.49 2.01
N SER A 380 -25.19 -22.44 0.93
CA SER A 380 -23.79 -22.09 0.83
C SER A 380 -23.49 -20.61 1.04
N ALA A 381 -22.77 -20.30 2.12
CA ALA A 381 -21.88 -19.13 2.21
C ALA A 381 -20.71 -19.52 3.12
N SER A 382 -19.53 -19.62 2.55
CA SER A 382 -18.28 -20.01 3.21
C SER A 382 -17.93 -19.03 4.35
N GLU A 383 -18.33 -19.37 5.57
CA GLU A 383 -17.71 -18.87 6.79
C GLU A 383 -16.41 -19.66 6.98
N GLN A 384 -15.26 -19.03 6.67
CA GLN A 384 -13.99 -19.48 7.23
C GLN A 384 -14.03 -19.15 8.73
N SER A 385 -14.33 -20.18 9.52
CA SER A 385 -14.00 -20.22 10.94
C SER A 385 -12.48 -20.17 11.08
N GLU A 386 -11.93 -19.03 11.48
CA GLU A 386 -10.57 -18.95 12.03
C GLU A 386 -10.59 -19.63 13.39
N ASP A 387 -10.44 -20.95 13.37
CA ASP A 387 -10.06 -21.77 14.51
C ASP A 387 -8.54 -21.72 14.61
N ASP A 388 -8.03 -20.64 15.21
CA ASP A 388 -6.59 -20.48 15.47
C ASP A 388 -6.26 -21.34 16.69
N SER A 389 -6.02 -22.62 16.44
CA SER A 389 -5.33 -23.50 17.38
C SER A 389 -3.90 -22.99 17.56
N ASP A 390 -3.54 -22.66 18.80
CA ASP A 390 -2.18 -22.31 19.21
C ASP A 390 -1.23 -23.46 18.83
N LEU A 391 -0.61 -23.36 17.65
CA LEU A 391 0.55 -24.18 17.30
C LEU A 391 1.79 -23.50 17.84
N GLU A 392 2.27 -24.06 18.95
CA GLU A 392 3.50 -23.72 19.65
C GLU A 392 4.67 -23.42 18.69
N LEU A 393 5.27 -22.23 18.87
CA LEU A 393 6.60 -21.92 18.33
C LEU A 393 7.59 -22.97 18.85
N LYS A 394 8.00 -23.90 17.99
CA LYS A 394 9.18 -24.73 18.25
C LYS A 394 10.44 -23.87 18.10
N ASN A 395 10.90 -23.33 19.22
CA ASN A 395 12.25 -22.81 19.39
C ASN A 395 13.29 -23.92 19.20
N PRO A 396 14.43 -23.61 18.57
CA PRO A 396 15.69 -23.94 19.22
C PRO A 396 16.63 -22.73 19.29
N LYS A 397 16.98 -22.36 20.55
CA LYS A 397 18.21 -21.66 21.00
C LYS A 397 18.47 -20.29 20.34
N THR A 398 18.10 -19.19 20.97
CA THR A 398 18.87 -18.61 22.09
C THR A 398 17.95 -17.71 22.92
N LYS A 399 17.91 -17.94 24.24
CA LYS A 399 17.19 -17.12 25.20
C LYS A 399 18.09 -15.96 25.63
N GLU A 400 17.73 -14.74 25.21
CA GLU A 400 17.86 -13.59 26.09
C GLU A 400 16.53 -12.83 26.07
N ILE A 401 15.91 -12.80 27.24
CA ILE A 401 14.61 -12.16 27.50
C ILE A 401 14.90 -10.68 27.71
N PHE A 402 14.65 -9.85 26.71
CA PHE A 402 14.51 -8.42 26.94
C PHE A 402 13.07 -8.12 27.37
N ASN A 403 12.89 -8.04 28.69
CA ASN A 403 11.79 -7.29 29.30
C ASN A 403 12.02 -5.80 29.03
N SER A 404 11.35 -5.23 28.02
CA SER A 404 11.21 -3.77 27.93
C SER A 404 9.89 -3.36 28.58
N ASN A 405 9.89 -3.31 29.91
CA ASN A 405 9.17 -2.26 30.61
C ASN A 405 9.93 -0.96 30.32
N GLN A 406 9.62 -0.30 29.20
CA GLN A 406 10.02 1.09 29.02
C GLN A 406 8.78 1.94 29.21
N ASN A 407 8.85 2.70 30.30
CA ASN A 407 8.01 3.85 30.57
C ASN A 407 7.93 4.72 29.31
N ASP A 408 6.73 5.23 29.01
CA ASP A 408 6.49 6.26 27.99
C ASP A 408 7.17 7.59 28.43
N GLU A 409 8.51 7.62 28.52
CA GLU A 409 9.27 8.87 28.50
C GLU A 409 9.33 9.36 27.05
N ILE A 410 9.05 10.64 26.87
CA ILE A 410 9.01 11.35 25.58
C ILE A 410 10.41 11.29 24.97
N ILE A 411 10.63 10.33 24.08
CA ILE A 411 11.79 10.32 23.19
C ILE A 411 11.52 11.42 22.14
N GLU A 412 12.35 12.47 22.16
CA GLU A 412 12.41 13.46 21.07
C GLU A 412 12.40 12.74 19.72
N ASN A 413 11.61 13.25 18.77
CA ASN A 413 11.34 12.61 17.47
C ASN A 413 12.60 11.89 16.92
N PRO A 414 12.65 10.55 16.86
CA PRO A 414 13.84 9.81 16.45
C PRO A 414 14.17 9.99 14.96
N ILE A 415 13.30 10.66 14.20
CA ILE A 415 13.42 10.87 12.76
C ILE A 415 13.84 12.33 12.50
N PRO A 416 14.99 12.56 11.84
CA PRO A 416 15.41 13.90 11.45
C PRO A 416 14.39 14.60 10.53
N ASN A 417 14.18 15.92 10.73
CA ASN A 417 13.22 16.70 9.94
C ASN A 417 13.48 16.66 8.43
N TRP A 418 14.74 16.64 8.01
CA TRP A 418 15.08 16.53 6.59
C TRP A 418 14.58 15.21 5.98
N LEU A 419 14.59 14.13 6.76
CA LEU A 419 14.14 12.82 6.32
C LEU A 419 12.62 12.75 6.28
N LEU A 420 11.93 13.36 7.25
CA LEU A 420 10.48 13.54 7.20
C LEU A 420 10.03 14.36 5.99
N ASP A 421 10.71 15.45 5.66
CA ASP A 421 10.39 16.26 4.47
C ASP A 421 10.53 15.46 3.16
N ILE A 422 11.63 14.72 3.00
CA ILE A 422 11.84 13.85 1.82
C ILE A 422 10.83 12.69 1.80
N ALA A 423 10.50 12.13 2.97
CA ALA A 423 9.50 11.07 3.10
C ALA A 423 8.11 11.56 2.71
N ARG A 424 7.68 12.73 3.21
CA ARG A 424 6.37 13.33 2.89
C ARG A 424 6.23 13.72 1.42
N LYS A 425 7.34 14.04 0.75
CA LYS A 425 7.42 14.19 -0.72
C LYS A 425 7.36 12.85 -1.48
N GLY A 426 7.30 11.73 -0.77
CA GLY A 426 7.32 10.37 -1.31
C GLY A 426 8.61 10.00 -2.05
N SER A 427 9.72 10.68 -1.74
CA SER A 427 11.03 10.48 -2.37
C SER A 427 11.86 9.37 -1.71
N ILE A 428 11.38 8.80 -0.60
CA ILE A 428 11.99 7.64 0.05
C ILE A 428 10.94 6.55 0.31
N GLN A 429 11.39 5.32 0.53
CA GLN A 429 10.50 4.21 0.87
C GLN A 429 10.11 4.27 2.36
N PRO A 430 8.85 3.99 2.72
CA PRO A 430 8.40 4.02 4.11
C PRO A 430 9.12 3.03 5.04
N CYS A 431 9.72 1.96 4.49
CA CYS A 431 10.53 1.02 5.27
C CYS A 431 11.74 1.67 5.96
N VAL A 432 12.20 2.83 5.50
CA VAL A 432 13.24 3.62 6.18
C VAL A 432 12.74 4.16 7.52
N ILE A 433 11.47 4.60 7.56
CA ILE A 433 10.82 5.03 8.80
C ILE A 433 10.62 3.83 9.74
N ASP A 434 10.25 2.67 9.19
CA ASP A 434 10.12 1.41 9.96
C ASP A 434 11.43 1.02 10.65
N ILE A 435 12.56 1.13 9.95
CA ILE A 435 13.88 0.83 10.51
C ILE A 435 14.18 1.78 11.68
N LEU A 436 13.96 3.09 11.51
CA LEU A 436 14.26 4.10 12.55
C LEU A 436 13.37 3.99 13.78
N VAL A 437 12.08 3.73 13.59
CA VAL A 437 11.09 3.78 14.68
C VAL A 437 10.88 2.40 15.32
N LEU A 438 10.96 1.33 14.53
CA LEU A 438 10.58 -0.02 14.95
C LEU A 438 11.78 -0.95 15.09
N ASN A 439 12.98 -0.54 14.65
CA ASN A 439 14.17 -1.39 14.49
C ASN A 439 13.85 -2.67 13.70
N GLN A 440 13.01 -2.56 12.67
CA GLN A 440 12.50 -3.70 11.92
C GLN A 440 12.45 -3.37 10.43
N TYR A 441 12.88 -4.32 9.61
CA TYR A 441 12.64 -4.31 8.17
C TYR A 441 11.86 -5.56 7.81
N ILE A 442 10.69 -5.38 7.19
CA ILE A 442 9.86 -6.51 6.79
C ILE A 442 9.80 -6.59 5.28
N VAL A 443 10.32 -7.70 4.75
CA VAL A 443 10.37 -7.96 3.32
C VAL A 443 8.95 -8.13 2.76
N PRO A 444 8.55 -7.33 1.75
CA PRO A 444 7.31 -7.55 1.03
C PRO A 444 7.33 -8.92 0.32
N PRO A 445 6.30 -9.77 0.51
CA PRO A 445 6.19 -11.06 -0.19
C PRO A 445 6.17 -10.88 -1.72
N GLN A 446 6.85 -11.76 -2.44
CA GLN A 446 6.92 -11.75 -3.91
C GLN A 446 6.70 -13.15 -4.48
N VAL A 447 6.19 -13.19 -5.73
CA VAL A 447 6.09 -14.45 -6.48
C VAL A 447 7.51 -14.91 -6.79
N GLU A 448 7.94 -15.96 -6.10
CA GLU A 448 9.29 -16.55 -6.18
C GLU A 448 9.18 -18.08 -6.02
N ASP A 449 10.28 -18.81 -6.26
CA ASP A 449 10.32 -20.26 -6.02
C ASP A 449 10.55 -20.54 -4.52
N PHE A 450 9.55 -21.15 -3.87
CA PHE A 450 9.60 -21.48 -2.44
C PHE A 450 10.50 -22.67 -2.13
N ASN A 451 10.96 -23.42 -3.13
CA ASN A 451 11.95 -24.49 -2.95
C ASN A 451 13.37 -23.95 -2.80
N LEU A 452 13.61 -22.71 -3.22
CA LEU A 452 14.89 -22.02 -3.09
C LEU A 452 14.89 -21.06 -1.89
N SER A 453 16.08 -20.58 -1.55
CA SER A 453 16.24 -19.47 -0.60
C SER A 453 15.48 -18.21 -1.06
N SER A 454 15.18 -17.30 -0.13
CA SER A 454 14.47 -16.06 -0.48
C SER A 454 15.31 -15.22 -1.43
N ALA A 455 14.70 -14.78 -2.54
CA ALA A 455 15.34 -13.90 -3.52
C ALA A 455 15.83 -12.57 -2.91
N GLN A 456 15.39 -12.23 -1.69
CA GLN A 456 15.75 -10.99 -1.02
C GLN A 456 17.04 -11.07 -0.20
N PHE A 457 17.59 -12.27 0.04
CA PHE A 457 18.87 -12.40 0.75
C PHE A 457 20.01 -11.67 0.04
N ILE A 458 19.97 -11.57 -1.30
CA ILE A 458 20.97 -10.82 -2.07
C ILE A 458 21.03 -9.33 -1.70
N SER A 459 19.94 -8.77 -1.15
CA SER A 459 19.88 -7.36 -0.73
C SER A 459 20.47 -7.11 0.67
N LEU A 460 20.82 -8.18 1.42
CA LEU A 460 21.19 -8.06 2.83
C LEU A 460 22.40 -7.14 3.03
N LYS A 461 23.43 -7.24 2.20
CA LYS A 461 24.62 -6.37 2.32
C LYS A 461 24.29 -4.88 2.12
N ILE A 462 23.40 -4.58 1.18
CA ILE A 462 22.91 -3.21 0.93
C ILE A 462 22.09 -2.74 2.14
N LEU A 463 21.27 -3.62 2.72
CA LEU A 463 20.51 -3.32 3.94
C LEU A 463 21.44 -3.07 5.14
N ASN A 464 22.48 -3.88 5.33
CA ASN A 464 23.46 -3.69 6.41
C ASN A 464 24.09 -2.29 6.37
N ALA A 465 24.48 -1.83 5.17
CA ALA A 465 25.00 -0.47 4.98
C ALA A 465 23.91 0.59 5.19
N THR A 466 22.70 0.35 4.71
CA THR A 466 21.56 1.26 4.92
C THR A 466 21.25 1.44 6.40
N VAL A 467 21.21 0.35 7.18
CA VAL A 467 21.01 0.38 8.63
C VAL A 467 22.14 1.13 9.33
N GLY A 468 23.40 0.89 8.94
CA GLY A 468 24.54 1.59 9.52
C GLY A 468 24.55 3.10 9.22
N LEU A 469 24.06 3.53 8.05
CA LEU A 469 23.85 4.94 7.74
C LEU A 469 22.72 5.54 8.60
N LEU A 470 21.59 4.83 8.73
CA LEU A 470 20.41 5.34 9.44
C LEU A 470 20.58 5.40 10.95
N LEU A 471 21.19 4.39 11.56
CA LEU A 471 21.28 4.25 13.01
C LEU A 471 22.66 4.59 13.57
N GLY A 472 23.68 4.73 12.72
CA GLY A 472 25.06 4.92 13.15
C GLY A 472 25.59 3.73 13.96
N LYS A 473 26.54 3.98 14.86
CA LYS A 473 26.97 2.98 15.84
C LYS A 473 25.98 2.94 17.00
N CYS A 474 25.02 2.02 16.94
CA CYS A 474 24.08 1.76 18.01
C CYS A 474 24.05 0.27 18.36
N ASP A 475 23.77 -0.05 19.62
CA ASP A 475 23.54 -1.44 20.06
C ASP A 475 22.14 -1.95 19.67
N ASN A 476 21.32 -1.12 18.99
CA ASN A 476 19.98 -1.51 18.56
C ASN A 476 20.06 -2.51 17.40
N LEU A 477 19.61 -3.73 17.67
CA LEU A 477 19.52 -4.79 16.68
C LEU A 477 18.29 -4.56 15.79
N VAL A 478 18.50 -4.51 14.48
CA VAL A 478 17.39 -4.46 13.51
C VAL A 478 16.96 -5.87 13.16
N LYS A 479 15.66 -6.18 13.32
CA LYS A 479 15.11 -7.46 12.88
C LYS A 479 14.76 -7.41 11.41
N TYR A 480 15.35 -8.30 10.63
CA TYR A 480 15.01 -8.52 9.24
C TYR A 480 14.06 -9.70 9.11
N TRP A 481 12.80 -9.41 8.79
CA TRP A 481 11.75 -10.40 8.63
C TRP A 481 11.69 -10.85 7.17
N VAL A 482 11.96 -12.13 6.92
CA VAL A 482 12.01 -12.71 5.57
C VAL A 482 11.49 -14.14 5.55
N ARG A 483 11.18 -14.63 4.35
CA ARG A 483 10.84 -16.03 4.14
C ARG A 483 12.04 -16.95 4.41
N THR A 484 11.80 -17.94 5.26
CA THR A 484 12.67 -19.10 5.46
C THR A 484 11.89 -20.36 5.11
N GLY A 485 12.17 -20.93 3.93
CA GLY A 485 11.38 -22.03 3.36
C GLY A 485 9.93 -21.60 3.11
N SER A 486 8.99 -22.19 3.86
CA SER A 486 7.55 -21.88 3.75
C SER A 486 7.00 -21.00 4.87
N HIS A 487 7.86 -20.49 5.75
CA HIS A 487 7.47 -19.72 6.93
C HIS A 487 8.14 -18.36 6.93
N LEU A 488 7.55 -17.41 7.68
CA LEU A 488 8.16 -16.12 7.94
C LEU A 488 9.00 -16.24 9.22
N ASP A 489 10.28 -15.89 9.13
CA ASP A 489 11.19 -15.85 10.26
C ASP A 489 11.92 -14.50 10.30
N TRP A 490 12.71 -14.28 11.34
CA TRP A 490 13.55 -13.08 11.45
C TRP A 490 14.96 -13.40 11.91
N PHE A 491 15.90 -12.58 11.46
CA PHE A 491 17.26 -12.59 11.96
C PHE A 491 17.75 -11.15 12.21
N THR A 492 18.87 -11.05 12.89
CA THR A 492 19.50 -9.78 13.21
C THR A 492 20.34 -9.28 12.04
N VAL A 493 20.13 -8.01 11.69
CA VAL A 493 20.98 -7.29 10.72
C VAL A 493 22.22 -6.79 11.45
N GLU A 494 23.39 -7.11 10.91
CA GLU A 494 24.67 -6.56 11.38
C GLU A 494 24.99 -5.28 10.58
N PRO A 495 24.95 -4.09 11.20
CA PRO A 495 25.16 -2.86 10.46
C PRO A 495 26.61 -2.71 9.98
N ILE A 496 26.77 -2.21 8.75
CA ILE A 496 28.09 -1.77 8.26
C ILE A 496 28.25 -0.31 8.67
N HIS A 497 29.30 0.01 9.44
CA HIS A 497 29.52 1.38 9.94
C HIS A 497 30.57 2.17 9.15
N GLU A 498 31.26 1.51 8.24
CA GLU A 498 32.29 2.13 7.42
C GLU A 498 32.54 1.33 6.14
N THR A 499 33.10 2.03 5.17
CA THR A 499 33.61 1.52 3.90
C THR A 499 35.05 1.98 3.76
N ALA A 500 35.77 1.55 2.73
CA ALA A 500 37.17 1.95 2.55
C ALA A 500 37.32 3.47 2.40
N SER A 501 36.35 4.12 1.76
CA SER A 501 36.37 5.58 1.54
C SER A 501 35.74 6.39 2.67
N LEU A 502 34.83 5.83 3.45
CA LEU A 502 34.04 6.61 4.41
C LEU A 502 33.63 5.81 5.65
N LYS A 503 33.94 6.38 6.82
CA LYS A 503 33.27 6.04 8.07
C LYS A 503 31.93 6.77 8.15
N PHE A 504 30.85 6.03 8.32
CA PHE A 504 29.50 6.59 8.21
C PHE A 504 29.24 7.64 9.30
N PRO A 505 28.81 8.85 8.91
CA PRO A 505 28.49 9.90 9.88
C PRO A 505 27.14 9.62 10.55
N PRO A 506 26.79 10.37 11.62
CA PRO A 506 25.44 10.35 12.17
C PRO A 506 24.40 10.68 11.10
N CYS A 507 23.20 10.10 11.22
CA CYS A 507 22.12 10.23 10.23
C CYS A 507 21.78 11.69 9.88
N GLY A 508 21.86 12.61 10.86
CA GLY A 508 21.65 14.05 10.64
C GLY A 508 22.62 14.71 9.65
N SER A 509 23.82 14.16 9.47
CA SER A 509 24.90 14.72 8.64
C SER A 509 25.09 14.00 7.30
N ILE A 510 24.23 13.02 6.96
CA ILE A 510 24.35 12.27 5.70
C ILE A 510 24.30 13.21 4.47
N LEU A 511 23.50 14.27 4.55
CA LEU A 511 23.34 15.22 3.44
C LEU A 511 24.60 16.06 3.17
N GLU A 512 25.55 16.10 4.11
CA GLU A 512 26.81 16.84 3.99
C GLU A 512 27.90 16.05 3.25
N ILE A 513 27.72 14.74 3.08
CA ILE A 513 28.67 13.88 2.36
C ILE A 513 28.76 14.35 0.90
N SER A 514 29.97 14.51 0.35
CA SER A 514 30.12 14.90 -1.05
C SER A 514 29.59 13.82 -2.01
N GLU A 515 29.13 14.22 -3.20
CA GLU A 515 28.61 13.28 -4.21
C GLU A 515 29.64 12.19 -4.58
N SER A 516 30.92 12.55 -4.67
CA SER A 516 32.00 11.60 -4.95
C SER A 516 32.11 10.51 -3.88
N LEU A 517 32.02 10.88 -2.60
CA LEU A 517 32.05 9.93 -1.49
C LEU A 517 30.78 9.10 -1.42
N ARG A 518 29.59 9.68 -1.67
CA ARG A 518 28.34 8.91 -1.76
C ARG A 518 28.43 7.83 -2.84
N ARG A 519 28.98 8.19 -4.01
CA ARG A 519 29.18 7.25 -5.12
C ARG A 519 30.18 6.14 -4.76
N ALA A 520 31.30 6.50 -4.11
CA ALA A 520 32.28 5.53 -3.65
C ALA A 520 31.67 4.53 -2.66
N VAL A 521 30.91 5.01 -1.66
CA VAL A 521 30.21 4.17 -0.69
C VAL A 521 29.28 3.16 -1.38
N ILE A 522 28.46 3.61 -2.35
CA ILE A 522 27.57 2.70 -3.09
C ILE A 522 28.37 1.60 -3.79
N LEU A 523 29.43 1.98 -4.53
CA LEU A 523 30.25 1.03 -5.29
C LEU A 523 31.03 0.07 -4.40
N GLU A 524 31.50 0.52 -3.24
CA GLU A 524 32.22 -0.30 -2.25
C GLU A 524 31.27 -1.29 -1.57
N VAL A 525 30.06 -0.86 -1.20
CA VAL A 525 29.03 -1.74 -0.62
C VAL A 525 28.65 -2.84 -1.60
N VAL A 526 28.41 -2.49 -2.87
CA VAL A 526 28.06 -3.47 -3.91
C VAL A 526 29.27 -4.17 -4.54
N GLU A 527 30.51 -3.88 -4.09
CA GLU A 527 31.74 -4.47 -4.63
C GLU A 527 31.86 -4.40 -6.16
N VAL A 528 31.42 -3.29 -6.75
CA VAL A 528 31.49 -3.07 -8.20
C VAL A 528 32.66 -2.13 -8.50
N ASP A 529 33.75 -2.72 -8.98
CA ASP A 529 34.90 -2.01 -9.55
C ASP A 529 34.75 -1.95 -11.08
N LEU A 530 34.04 -0.92 -11.55
CA LEU A 530 33.81 -0.68 -12.97
C LEU A 530 33.99 0.80 -13.28
N ASP A 531 34.72 1.12 -14.35
CA ASP A 531 34.78 2.48 -14.87
C ASP A 531 33.47 2.85 -15.58
N LEU A 532 32.55 3.39 -14.80
CA LEU A 532 31.25 3.87 -15.26
C LEU A 532 31.36 5.05 -16.25
N THR A 533 32.52 5.72 -16.38
CA THR A 533 32.66 6.82 -17.35
C THR A 533 32.59 6.35 -18.80
N LEU A 534 32.82 5.06 -19.03
CA LEU A 534 32.71 4.41 -20.34
C LEU A 534 31.25 4.16 -20.76
N LEU A 535 30.28 4.36 -19.86
CA LEU A 535 28.88 4.02 -20.07
C LEU A 535 27.97 5.27 -19.95
N PRO A 536 26.84 5.31 -20.69
CA PRO A 536 25.82 6.35 -20.50
C PRO A 536 25.32 6.39 -19.05
N ARG A 537 25.05 7.59 -18.52
CA ARG A 537 24.65 7.79 -17.11
C ARG A 537 23.39 7.01 -16.74
N GLU A 538 22.43 6.99 -17.65
CA GLU A 538 21.18 6.25 -17.52
C GLU A 538 21.37 4.72 -17.39
N TRP A 539 22.53 4.18 -17.78
CA TRP A 539 22.82 2.74 -17.66
C TRP A 539 23.53 2.39 -16.36
N HIS A 540 24.09 3.38 -15.65
CA HIS A 540 24.98 3.12 -14.50
C HIS A 540 24.30 2.23 -13.46
N LEU A 541 23.10 2.59 -13.01
CA LEU A 541 22.39 1.81 -11.98
C LEU A 541 22.08 0.38 -12.43
N PHE A 542 21.62 0.22 -13.68
CA PHE A 542 21.29 -1.11 -14.21
C PHE A 542 22.53 -2.00 -14.30
N VAL A 543 23.64 -1.46 -14.82
CA VAL A 543 24.90 -2.22 -14.96
C VAL A 543 25.49 -2.55 -13.60
N ILE A 544 25.47 -1.61 -12.64
CA ILE A 544 25.90 -1.86 -11.25
C ILE A 544 25.07 -3.00 -10.64
N ALA A 545 23.73 -2.94 -10.76
CA ALA A 545 22.84 -3.98 -10.24
C ALA A 545 23.07 -5.34 -10.91
N LEU A 546 23.30 -5.36 -12.23
CA LEU A 546 23.60 -6.58 -12.99
C LEU A 546 24.92 -7.21 -12.54
N VAL A 547 25.99 -6.42 -12.41
CA VAL A 547 27.29 -6.91 -11.93
C VAL A 547 27.18 -7.41 -10.49
N TYR A 548 26.51 -6.66 -9.61
CA TYR A 548 26.25 -7.07 -8.24
C TYR A 548 25.50 -8.41 -8.18
N TRP A 549 24.44 -8.55 -8.97
CA TRP A 549 23.66 -9.78 -9.06
C TRP A 549 24.52 -10.95 -9.54
N LEU A 550 25.30 -10.78 -10.61
CA LEU A 550 26.18 -11.84 -11.14
C LEU A 550 27.23 -12.31 -10.13
N LYS A 551 27.75 -11.40 -9.28
CA LYS A 551 28.77 -11.72 -8.28
C LYS A 551 28.22 -12.41 -7.03
N ASN A 552 27.00 -12.05 -6.62
CA ASN A 552 26.46 -12.41 -5.30
C ASN A 552 25.33 -13.45 -5.37
N MET A 553 24.91 -13.86 -6.56
CA MET A 553 23.85 -14.86 -6.71
C MET A 553 24.42 -16.28 -6.70
N GLU A 554 24.14 -17.01 -5.63
CA GLU A 554 24.58 -18.40 -5.47
C GLU A 554 23.53 -19.41 -5.98
N GLU A 555 22.23 -19.10 -5.79
CA GLU A 555 21.14 -20.02 -6.12
C GLU A 555 19.89 -19.27 -6.63
N PRO A 556 19.43 -19.50 -7.88
CA PRO A 556 19.98 -20.41 -8.88
C PRO A 556 21.26 -19.87 -9.54
N MET A 557 22.07 -20.78 -10.08
CA MET A 557 23.30 -20.43 -10.79
C MET A 557 22.98 -19.55 -12.02
N VAL A 558 23.60 -18.37 -12.08
CA VAL A 558 23.44 -17.47 -13.22
C VAL A 558 24.18 -18.03 -14.42
N THR A 559 23.57 -17.92 -15.61
CA THR A 559 24.12 -18.45 -16.87
C THR A 559 24.35 -17.32 -17.87
N GLU A 560 25.13 -17.60 -18.92
CA GLU A 560 25.33 -16.66 -20.02
C GLU A 560 24.02 -16.22 -20.67
N SER A 561 23.03 -17.13 -20.78
CA SER A 561 21.71 -16.80 -21.32
C SER A 561 21.01 -15.71 -20.51
N HIS A 562 21.12 -15.75 -19.17
CA HIS A 562 20.57 -14.70 -18.31
C HIS A 562 21.25 -13.35 -18.55
N LEU A 563 22.58 -13.35 -18.61
CA LEU A 563 23.36 -12.14 -18.90
C LEU A 563 23.01 -11.55 -20.27
N HIS A 564 23.03 -12.36 -21.32
CA HIS A 564 22.66 -11.95 -22.67
C HIS A 564 21.24 -11.38 -22.69
N THR A 565 20.29 -12.00 -21.99
CA THR A 565 18.92 -11.50 -21.90
C THR A 565 18.87 -10.13 -21.24
N MET A 566 19.56 -9.92 -20.12
CA MET A 566 19.58 -8.62 -19.43
C MET A 566 20.21 -7.51 -20.29
N VAL A 567 21.30 -7.81 -21.00
CA VAL A 567 21.94 -6.88 -21.94
C VAL A 567 21.01 -6.56 -23.12
N MET A 568 20.34 -7.57 -23.68
CA MET A 568 19.37 -7.36 -24.76
C MET A 568 18.19 -6.52 -24.29
N CYS A 569 17.70 -6.72 -23.06
CA CYS A 569 16.68 -5.87 -22.45
C CYS A 569 17.16 -4.42 -22.30
N LEU A 570 18.38 -4.21 -21.79
CA LEU A 570 18.99 -2.88 -21.67
C LEU A 570 19.05 -2.17 -23.02
N VAL A 571 19.60 -2.81 -24.05
CA VAL A 571 19.70 -2.25 -25.41
C VAL A 571 18.30 -1.97 -25.98
N THR A 572 17.36 -2.89 -25.78
CA THR A 572 15.98 -2.73 -26.28
C THR A 572 15.31 -1.51 -25.64
N ILE A 573 15.39 -1.37 -24.32
CA ILE A 573 14.71 -0.29 -23.59
C ILE A 573 15.39 1.06 -23.86
N PHE A 574 16.71 1.14 -23.68
CA PHE A 574 17.40 2.43 -23.74
C PHE A 574 17.77 2.87 -25.16
N THR A 575 17.97 1.93 -26.09
CA THR A 575 18.37 2.26 -27.47
C THR A 575 17.21 2.14 -28.45
N LEU A 576 16.48 1.02 -28.46
CA LEU A 576 15.43 0.83 -29.47
C LEU A 576 14.17 1.62 -29.14
N ASP A 577 13.61 1.40 -27.95
CA ASP A 577 12.32 2.01 -27.58
C ASP A 577 12.39 3.53 -27.46
N SER A 578 13.52 4.09 -27.03
CA SER A 578 13.73 5.53 -26.98
C SER A 578 13.62 6.19 -28.36
N HIS A 579 13.95 5.47 -29.44
CA HIS A 579 13.94 6.00 -30.80
C HIS A 579 12.66 5.68 -31.57
N ILE A 580 12.09 4.47 -31.41
CA ILE A 580 10.95 4.01 -32.20
C ILE A 580 9.67 3.79 -31.37
N GLY A 581 9.74 3.90 -30.05
CA GLY A 581 8.66 3.57 -29.13
C GLY A 581 8.51 2.06 -28.90
N VAL A 582 7.65 1.69 -27.96
CA VAL A 582 7.44 0.30 -27.55
C VAL A 582 6.63 -0.47 -28.60
N HIS A 583 7.29 -1.42 -29.27
CA HIS A 583 6.68 -2.25 -30.30
C HIS A 583 7.03 -3.73 -30.13
N ARG A 584 6.32 -4.43 -29.25
CA ARG A 584 6.53 -5.86 -28.96
C ARG A 584 5.72 -6.82 -29.84
N ASN A 585 4.77 -6.31 -30.62
CA ASN A 585 3.99 -7.11 -31.57
C ASN A 585 4.40 -6.80 -33.02
N ARG A 586 4.76 -7.86 -33.76
CA ARG A 586 5.24 -7.79 -35.16
C ARG A 586 4.23 -7.13 -36.09
N GLN A 587 2.93 -7.39 -35.94
CA GLN A 587 1.89 -6.81 -36.78
C GLN A 587 1.78 -5.31 -36.54
N THR A 588 1.77 -4.88 -35.27
CA THR A 588 1.68 -3.46 -34.90
C THR A 588 2.90 -2.68 -35.36
N PHE A 589 4.10 -3.26 -35.20
CA PHE A 589 5.35 -2.69 -35.72
C PHE A 589 5.30 -2.55 -37.25
N ARG A 590 4.96 -3.63 -37.97
CA ARG A 590 4.85 -3.60 -39.44
C ARG A 590 3.81 -2.60 -39.91
N LYS A 591 2.67 -2.46 -39.22
CA LYS A 591 1.64 -1.49 -39.57
C LYS A 591 2.16 -0.06 -39.48
N LYS A 592 2.90 0.28 -38.41
CA LYS A 592 3.44 1.63 -38.20
C LYS A 592 4.64 1.94 -39.10
N TYR A 593 5.55 0.99 -39.27
CA TYR A 593 6.84 1.21 -39.95
C TYR A 593 6.94 0.59 -41.35
N LYS A 594 5.83 0.16 -41.96
CA LYS A 594 5.79 -0.52 -43.28
C LYS A 594 6.67 0.16 -44.32
N ASN A 595 6.50 1.47 -44.49
CA ASN A 595 7.18 2.25 -45.54
C ASN A 595 8.69 2.39 -45.25
N LEU A 596 9.08 2.48 -43.98
CA LEU A 596 10.49 2.53 -43.60
C LEU A 596 11.16 1.17 -43.85
N VAL A 597 10.52 0.08 -43.41
CA VAL A 597 11.03 -1.28 -43.59
C VAL A 597 11.17 -1.61 -45.07
N ASN A 598 10.16 -1.30 -45.90
CA ASN A 598 10.23 -1.53 -47.34
C ASN A 598 11.37 -0.75 -47.99
N ARG A 599 11.58 0.52 -47.64
CA ARG A 599 12.72 1.31 -48.14
C ARG A 599 14.07 0.71 -47.75
N VAL A 600 14.22 0.26 -46.51
CA VAL A 600 15.46 -0.39 -46.06
C VAL A 600 15.71 -1.72 -46.79
N ILE A 601 14.66 -2.52 -47.00
CA ILE A 601 14.75 -3.76 -47.79
C ILE A 601 15.14 -3.46 -49.23
N GLU A 602 14.48 -2.49 -49.88
CA GLU A 602 14.80 -2.08 -51.25
C GLU A 602 16.25 -1.58 -51.39
N ASN A 603 16.74 -0.78 -50.43
CA ASN A 603 18.12 -0.31 -50.43
C ASN A 603 19.12 -1.46 -50.24
N ARG A 604 18.87 -2.40 -49.32
CA ARG A 604 19.70 -3.60 -49.15
C ARG A 604 19.69 -4.51 -50.38
N CYS A 605 18.54 -4.62 -51.05
CA CYS A 605 18.43 -5.37 -52.31
C CYS A 605 19.20 -4.69 -53.44
N LYS A 606 19.19 -3.35 -53.52
CA LYS A 606 20.01 -2.58 -54.46
C LYS A 606 21.50 -2.74 -54.16
N GLU A 607 21.91 -2.68 -52.89
CA GLU A 607 23.30 -2.90 -52.48
C GLU A 607 23.78 -4.33 -52.80
N LYS A 608 22.95 -5.35 -52.56
CA LYS A 608 23.24 -6.74 -52.94
C LYS A 608 23.25 -6.94 -54.45
N GLY A 609 22.37 -6.28 -55.19
CA GLY A 609 22.36 -6.28 -56.66
C GLY A 609 23.59 -5.58 -57.26
N VAL A 610 24.08 -4.54 -56.61
CA VAL A 610 25.34 -3.86 -56.95
C VAL A 610 26.55 -4.74 -56.61
N GLN A 611 26.56 -5.45 -55.48
CA GLN A 611 27.61 -6.44 -55.16
C GLN A 611 27.60 -7.66 -56.10
N GLN A 612 26.43 -8.13 -56.55
CA GLN A 612 26.34 -9.17 -57.58
C GLN A 612 26.79 -8.68 -58.96
N ASN A 613 26.57 -7.40 -59.29
CA ASN A 613 27.07 -6.80 -60.53
C ASN A 613 28.58 -6.48 -60.47
N LEU A 614 29.13 -6.16 -59.29
CA LEU A 614 30.57 -6.07 -59.05
C LEU A 614 31.26 -7.43 -59.17
N ASN A 615 30.64 -8.50 -58.63
CA ASN A 615 31.12 -9.88 -58.82
C ASN A 615 30.95 -10.40 -60.25
N LYS A 616 30.13 -9.75 -61.09
CA LYS A 616 30.04 -10.01 -62.54
C LYS A 616 31.04 -9.19 -63.37
N CYS A 617 31.65 -8.15 -62.81
CA CYS A 617 32.66 -7.32 -63.49
C CYS A 617 34.11 -7.79 -63.26
N CYS A 618 34.33 -8.87 -62.52
CA CYS A 618 35.63 -9.55 -62.42
C CYS A 618 35.47 -11.06 -62.74
N PRO A 619 35.74 -11.50 -63.97
CA PRO A 619 35.80 -12.91 -64.31
C PRO A 619 37.19 -13.46 -63.94
N SER A 620 37.44 -13.67 -62.66
CA SER A 620 38.52 -14.56 -62.23
C SER A 620 38.24 -15.04 -60.80
N LEU A 621 38.19 -16.36 -60.66
CA LEU A 621 37.97 -17.15 -59.44
C LEU A 621 36.51 -17.57 -59.21
N ILE A 622 35.99 -18.34 -60.18
CA ILE A 622 35.04 -19.42 -59.92
C ILE A 622 35.88 -20.64 -59.57
N GLU A 623 35.82 -21.10 -58.32
CA GLU A 623 35.83 -22.53 -58.03
C GLU A 623 35.02 -22.81 -56.75
N ASN A 624 34.08 -23.74 -56.90
CA ASN A 624 33.34 -24.48 -55.88
C ASN A 624 32.23 -23.76 -55.10
N LYS A 625 31.05 -23.67 -55.74
CA LYS A 625 29.78 -23.92 -55.06
C LYS A 625 28.90 -24.86 -55.88
N SER A 626 28.83 -26.11 -55.44
CA SER A 626 27.76 -27.04 -55.78
C SER A 626 26.49 -26.67 -55.00
N GLU A 627 25.39 -26.62 -55.76
CA GLU A 627 24.02 -26.97 -55.37
C GLU A 627 23.34 -26.18 -54.24
N ILE A 628 22.49 -25.21 -54.61
CA ILE A 628 21.09 -25.16 -54.13
C ILE A 628 20.21 -24.64 -55.28
N THR A 629 19.33 -25.51 -55.79
CA THR A 629 18.28 -25.21 -56.76
C THR A 629 16.97 -24.81 -56.08
N ASN A 630 16.37 -23.72 -56.59
CA ASN A 630 14.95 -23.33 -56.60
C ASN A 630 14.15 -23.09 -55.29
N PRO A 631 13.70 -21.84 -55.03
CA PRO A 631 12.74 -21.53 -53.96
C PRO A 631 11.31 -21.46 -54.54
N LYS A 632 10.61 -22.59 -54.58
CA LYS A 632 9.15 -22.63 -54.88
C LYS A 632 8.53 -23.99 -54.52
N LYS A 633 8.63 -24.39 -53.26
CA LYS A 633 7.78 -25.39 -52.60
C LYS A 633 8.27 -25.54 -51.16
N GLU A 634 7.70 -24.77 -50.24
CA GLU A 634 7.70 -25.02 -48.78
C GLU A 634 6.66 -24.07 -48.16
N LEU A 635 5.42 -24.26 -48.62
CA LEU A 635 4.23 -24.06 -47.82
C LEU A 635 3.73 -25.49 -47.58
N GLU A 636 3.46 -25.83 -46.32
CA GLU A 636 3.16 -27.19 -45.81
C GLU A 636 4.40 -28.01 -45.44
N ASN A 637 5.01 -27.67 -44.29
CA ASN A 637 5.49 -28.60 -43.27
C ASN A 637 6.20 -27.80 -42.16
N VAL A 638 5.45 -27.30 -41.19
CA VAL A 638 6.00 -26.93 -39.89
C VAL A 638 5.74 -28.12 -38.97
N SER A 639 6.73 -29.02 -38.88
CA SER A 639 6.79 -29.97 -37.78
C SER A 639 7.22 -29.24 -36.52
N HIS A 640 6.58 -29.59 -35.41
CA HIS A 640 7.06 -29.37 -34.06
C HIS A 640 8.57 -29.64 -33.99
N ASP A 641 9.37 -28.58 -33.88
CA ASP A 641 10.66 -28.51 -33.17
C ASP A 641 11.26 -27.13 -33.42
N ASP A 642 10.57 -26.12 -32.88
CA ASP A 642 11.06 -24.75 -32.69
C ASP A 642 10.49 -24.26 -31.35
N CYS A 643 11.23 -24.54 -30.27
CA CYS A 643 11.10 -23.91 -28.96
C CYS A 643 12.40 -24.11 -28.16
N VAL A 644 13.46 -23.39 -28.53
CA VAL A 644 14.50 -22.88 -27.59
C VAL A 644 15.00 -21.53 -28.09
#